data_AF-A0A5N5CTQ3-F1
#
_entry.id   AF-A0A5N5CTQ3-F1
#
_cell.length_a   1.000
_cell.length_b   1.000
_cell.length_c   1.000
_cell.angle_alpha   90.00
_cell.angle_beta   90.00
_cell.angle_gamma   90.00
#
_symmetry.space_group_name_H-M   'P 1'
#
loop_
_entity.id
_entity.type
_entity.pdbx_description
1 polymer ?
#
loop_
_entity_poly.entity_id
_entity_poly.type
_entity_poly.pdbx_seq_one_letter_code
_entity_poly.pdbx_strand_id
1 'polypeptide(L)'
;MASSSKDKLAVPPNTPVTIKWTGPYEDREHYITSDDQPTLDFGFNPSTLKAHFKIRVLNPLKGETKKTWLYLFVRPEHIRTFDVTTTTNTTTPQLYIHLTLCQPAFLVSPRELYPPTPKNAKAENIFAELKSLACSRGFTLCRSGASEDEYTVFRAFAALLLHSGRGGIEAGAQEYRLERLYKGMGGVIVDIPAPDFFSYSDDDDGNYDENAKEGGAGEEEEDTSNDDACEKEDGEERDENAEEEEEEDNEDEQQQHANAPPSYSGTVGLMRKKRKQSGSTPSLLAPAKKRGRHGVSGLMSSENASRSALEAKRKALEAELKAVCEQLSAEQPPSYQPPISHKQSREKKLQPARISNSDFGDRVLTPRGITITYPKTAVSPFTHFRTDPPPPDARLAFYRSKPGLQDTNVWLDGEKPSIEELLEEYQILRIYEDNESEYSHYAIEALLKRERRRSQRAHNRPWRCERKLEYATKPGHLWEKPPLLVHHPDSDYNFHIRPDCSYWISLEAFSGEYSDNVQNFVHVGQNRFLCPYFSIEFKKNEKTESQAEFQVAVASAIAMYNRYKLKCDRIEHTASEWTSEHTGALRHYGLVMAGRSYKFFCTTAELDDRHSWKGCRMERLFQSTFDRPQTMPHFVNWINEIHLWGLTVHGPGCEDDIKHCIQRADKGIRVSL
;
A
#
# COMPACT_ATOMS: atom_id res chain seq x y z
N MET A 1 -4.56 -13.08 -19.92
CA MET A 1 -4.76 -12.14 -21.05
C MET A 1 -3.83 -10.96 -20.80
N ALA A 2 -2.77 -10.79 -21.60
CA ALA A 2 -2.08 -9.52 -21.63
C ALA A 2 -3.11 -8.46 -22.02
N SER A 3 -3.28 -7.41 -21.22
CA SER A 3 -3.98 -6.21 -21.68
C SER A 3 -3.25 -5.78 -22.94
N SER A 4 -3.89 -6.05 -24.07
CA SER A 4 -3.43 -5.64 -25.38
C SER A 4 -3.23 -4.13 -25.31
N SER A 5 -2.02 -3.64 -25.52
CA SER A 5 -1.70 -2.21 -25.54
C SER A 5 -2.46 -1.43 -26.62
N LYS A 6 -3.31 -2.10 -27.40
CA LYS A 6 -4.05 -1.54 -28.53
C LYS A 6 -5.14 -0.55 -28.12
N ASP A 7 -5.60 -0.58 -26.87
CA ASP A 7 -6.71 0.30 -26.45
C ASP A 7 -6.23 1.63 -25.85
N LYS A 8 -4.91 1.86 -25.75
CA LYS A 8 -4.38 3.13 -25.22
C LYS A 8 -4.33 4.17 -26.32
N LEU A 9 -5.21 5.17 -26.24
CA LEU A 9 -5.14 6.39 -27.03
C LEU A 9 -4.12 7.32 -26.37
N ALA A 10 -3.07 7.71 -27.08
CA ALA A 10 -2.05 8.58 -26.52
C ALA A 10 -1.51 9.54 -27.57
N VAL A 11 -1.16 10.73 -27.10
CA VAL A 11 -0.41 11.71 -27.87
C VAL A 11 1.07 11.32 -27.81
N PRO A 12 1.85 11.55 -28.87
CA PRO A 12 3.30 11.31 -28.82
C PRO A 12 3.94 11.94 -27.57
N PRO A 13 4.85 11.23 -26.89
CA PRO A 13 5.46 11.77 -25.69
C PRO A 13 6.34 12.98 -26.03
N ASN A 14 6.28 13.99 -25.16
CA ASN A 14 6.97 15.27 -25.33
C ASN A 14 6.44 16.11 -26.51
N THR A 15 5.15 16.03 -26.81
CA THR A 15 4.52 16.88 -27.83
C THR A 15 4.65 18.36 -27.44
N PRO A 16 5.28 19.23 -28.25
CA PRO A 16 5.46 20.64 -27.92
C PRO A 16 4.14 21.40 -27.88
N VAL A 17 3.93 22.21 -26.83
CA VAL A 17 2.72 23.01 -26.65
C VAL A 17 3.07 24.47 -26.35
N THR A 18 2.06 25.34 -26.30
CA THR A 18 2.12 26.67 -25.67
C THR A 18 1.03 26.71 -24.62
N ILE A 19 1.30 27.29 -23.46
CA ILE A 19 0.37 27.32 -22.33
C ILE A 19 -0.06 28.75 -22.07
N LYS A 20 -1.35 28.98 -21.91
CA LYS A 20 -1.95 30.28 -21.63
C LYS A 20 -2.92 30.19 -20.46
N TRP A 21 -2.87 31.12 -19.51
CA TRP A 21 -3.83 31.20 -18.40
C TRP A 21 -3.97 32.63 -17.89
N THR A 22 -5.01 32.90 -17.11
CA THR A 22 -5.15 34.14 -16.34
C THR A 22 -4.70 33.86 -14.91
N GLY A 23 -3.90 34.76 -14.34
CA GLY A 23 -3.39 34.61 -12.98
C GLY A 23 -4.51 34.57 -11.95
N PRO A 24 -4.32 33.94 -10.77
CA PRO A 24 -5.34 33.90 -9.73
C PRO A 24 -5.63 35.27 -9.09
N TYR A 25 -4.74 36.26 -9.22
CA TYR A 25 -4.86 37.59 -8.60
C TYR A 25 -4.81 38.75 -9.60
N GLU A 26 -4.47 38.47 -10.84
CA GLU A 26 -4.26 39.49 -11.86
C GLU A 26 -5.09 39.10 -13.09
N ASP A 27 -5.85 40.04 -13.64
CA ASP A 27 -6.49 39.92 -14.96
C ASP A 27 -5.47 39.89 -16.12
N ARG A 28 -4.20 39.72 -15.78
CA ARG A 28 -3.10 39.56 -16.72
C ARG A 28 -3.10 38.14 -17.26
N GLU A 29 -2.96 38.04 -18.58
CA GLU A 29 -2.70 36.76 -19.24
C GLU A 29 -1.22 36.40 -19.13
N HIS A 30 -0.96 35.18 -18.68
CA HIS A 30 0.34 34.57 -18.57
C HIS A 30 0.56 33.53 -19.67
N TYR A 31 1.83 33.31 -20.03
CA TYR A 31 2.21 32.44 -21.14
C TYR A 31 3.50 31.67 -20.83
N ILE A 32 3.53 30.39 -21.20
CA ILE A 32 4.77 29.63 -21.38
C ILE A 32 4.84 29.24 -22.85
N THR A 33 5.79 29.83 -23.58
CA THR A 33 5.89 29.71 -25.05
C THR A 33 6.82 28.57 -25.46
N SER A 34 6.87 28.29 -26.76
CA SER A 34 7.77 27.28 -27.34
C SER A 34 9.26 27.49 -27.02
N ASP A 35 9.68 28.72 -26.71
CA ASP A 35 11.08 29.04 -26.39
C ASP A 35 11.52 28.44 -25.05
N ASP A 36 10.57 28.18 -24.17
CA ASP A 36 10.79 27.51 -22.88
C ASP A 36 10.55 25.99 -22.96
N GLN A 37 10.25 25.50 -24.17
CA GLN A 37 10.07 24.10 -24.53
C GLN A 37 9.08 23.33 -23.62
N PRO A 38 7.88 23.87 -23.33
CA PRO A 38 6.87 23.11 -22.63
C PRO A 38 6.40 21.95 -23.52
N THR A 39 6.30 20.77 -22.95
CA THR A 39 5.85 19.58 -23.66
C THR A 39 4.73 18.88 -22.90
N LEU A 40 3.82 18.28 -23.64
CA LEU A 40 2.68 17.53 -23.14
C LEU A 40 2.95 16.02 -23.28
N ASP A 41 2.58 15.29 -22.23
CA ASP A 41 2.50 13.85 -22.21
C ASP A 41 1.10 13.48 -21.74
N PHE A 42 0.27 13.07 -22.69
CA PHE A 42 -1.13 12.74 -22.49
C PHE A 42 -1.44 11.34 -23.01
N GLY A 43 -2.15 10.57 -22.21
CA GLY A 43 -2.66 9.28 -22.64
C GLY A 43 -3.89 8.89 -21.85
N PHE A 44 -4.74 8.12 -22.51
CA PHE A 44 -6.04 7.75 -22.02
C PHE A 44 -6.39 6.33 -22.45
N ASN A 45 -7.01 5.57 -21.56
CA ASN A 45 -7.53 4.24 -21.85
C ASN A 45 -9.06 4.25 -21.66
N PRO A 46 -9.84 4.23 -22.77
CA PRO A 46 -11.29 4.17 -22.75
C PRO A 46 -11.85 3.00 -21.95
N SER A 47 -11.21 1.83 -22.03
CA SER A 47 -11.71 0.61 -21.39
C SER A 47 -11.61 0.62 -19.87
N THR A 48 -10.61 1.31 -19.32
CA THR A 48 -10.37 1.36 -17.87
C THR A 48 -10.76 2.69 -17.24
N LEU A 49 -11.19 3.67 -18.05
CA LEU A 49 -11.44 5.05 -17.62
C LEU A 49 -10.24 5.66 -16.88
N LYS A 50 -9.02 5.31 -17.31
CA LYS A 50 -7.78 5.83 -16.72
C LYS A 50 -7.05 6.74 -17.68
N ALA A 51 -6.61 7.89 -17.20
CA ALA A 51 -5.82 8.84 -17.98
C ALA A 51 -4.55 9.28 -17.22
N HIS A 52 -3.62 9.84 -17.97
CA HIS A 52 -2.50 10.59 -17.44
C HIS A 52 -2.36 11.90 -18.19
N PHE A 53 -2.13 12.97 -17.45
CA PHE A 53 -1.98 14.31 -18.00
C PHE A 53 -0.80 15.00 -17.30
N LYS A 54 0.29 15.18 -18.04
CA LYS A 54 1.55 15.70 -17.51
C LYS A 54 2.16 16.71 -18.47
N ILE A 55 2.42 17.90 -17.96
CA ILE A 55 3.17 18.95 -18.65
C ILE A 55 4.60 18.94 -18.11
N ARG A 56 5.58 19.08 -19.00
CA ARG A 56 7.01 19.13 -18.65
C ARG A 56 7.60 20.43 -19.16
N VAL A 57 8.34 21.14 -18.31
CA VAL A 57 9.04 22.38 -18.69
C VAL A 57 10.49 22.29 -18.25
N LEU A 58 11.43 22.64 -19.13
CA LEU A 58 12.85 22.65 -18.81
C LEU A 58 13.22 23.91 -18.04
N ASN A 59 13.77 23.74 -16.83
CA ASN A 59 14.23 24.84 -16.01
C ASN A 59 15.66 24.58 -15.52
N PRO A 60 16.64 25.47 -15.76
CA PRO A 60 17.97 25.32 -15.19
C PRO A 60 17.96 25.65 -13.70
N LEU A 61 18.26 24.65 -12.86
CA LEU A 61 18.32 24.77 -11.41
C LEU A 61 19.78 24.87 -10.93
N LYS A 62 20.02 25.50 -9.78
CA LYS A 62 21.32 25.50 -9.09
C LYS A 62 21.67 24.06 -8.68
N GLY A 63 22.95 23.72 -8.71
CA GLY A 63 23.44 22.36 -8.46
C GLY A 63 23.48 21.46 -9.70
N GLU A 64 22.78 21.82 -10.78
CA GLU A 64 22.73 21.02 -12.01
C GLU A 64 23.53 21.65 -13.16
N THR A 65 24.21 20.78 -13.90
CA THR A 65 24.93 21.18 -15.14
C THR A 65 23.97 21.27 -16.33
N LYS A 66 22.89 20.49 -16.32
CA LYS A 66 21.89 20.42 -17.39
C LYS A 66 20.58 21.06 -16.94
N LYS A 67 19.75 21.45 -17.91
CA LYS A 67 18.37 21.86 -17.61
C LYS A 67 17.60 20.66 -17.06
N THR A 68 16.76 20.90 -16.06
CA THR A 68 16.00 19.87 -15.36
C THR A 68 14.53 19.98 -15.72
N TRP A 69 13.86 18.85 -15.92
CA TRP A 69 12.42 18.83 -16.17
C TRP A 69 11.66 19.11 -14.87
N LEU A 70 10.86 20.16 -14.83
CA LEU A 70 9.81 20.32 -13.84
C LEU A 70 8.52 19.73 -14.40
N TYR A 71 7.74 19.06 -13.55
CA TYR A 71 6.50 18.40 -13.97
C TYR A 71 5.30 19.08 -13.34
N LEU A 72 4.33 19.48 -14.17
CA LEU A 72 3.01 19.87 -13.70
C LEU A 72 2.04 18.73 -13.99
N PHE A 73 1.44 18.18 -12.94
CA PHE A 73 0.50 17.08 -13.03
C PHE A 73 -0.93 17.57 -12.88
N VAL A 74 -1.77 17.23 -13.86
CA VAL A 74 -3.22 17.43 -13.79
C VAL A 74 -3.84 16.09 -13.49
N ARG A 75 -4.65 15.99 -12.42
CA ARG A 75 -5.40 14.76 -12.15
C ARG A 75 -6.67 14.73 -13.02
N PRO A 76 -6.94 13.67 -13.79
CA PRO A 76 -8.12 13.58 -14.64
C PRO A 76 -9.42 13.79 -13.86
N GLU A 77 -9.50 13.26 -12.65
CA GLU A 77 -10.66 13.42 -11.76
C GLU A 77 -10.88 14.87 -11.29
N HIS A 78 -9.87 15.74 -11.42
CA HIS A 78 -9.97 17.16 -11.10
C HIS A 78 -10.46 18.00 -12.29
N ILE A 79 -10.55 17.44 -13.49
CA ILE A 79 -10.94 18.18 -14.69
C ILE A 79 -12.47 18.37 -14.66
N ARG A 80 -12.90 19.63 -14.64
CA ARG A 80 -14.31 20.05 -14.66
C ARG A 80 -14.82 20.24 -16.09
N THR A 81 -14.06 20.93 -16.94
CA THR A 81 -14.34 21.05 -18.37
C THR A 81 -13.09 20.77 -19.18
N PHE A 82 -13.28 20.19 -20.36
CA PHE A 82 -12.21 19.81 -21.28
C PHE A 82 -12.72 20.05 -22.71
N ASP A 83 -12.50 21.26 -23.21
CA ASP A 83 -13.02 21.69 -24.50
C ASP A 83 -11.90 21.69 -25.54
N VAL A 84 -12.16 21.06 -26.68
CA VAL A 84 -11.18 20.89 -27.75
C VAL A 84 -11.68 21.62 -28.98
N THR A 85 -10.93 22.63 -29.44
CA THR A 85 -11.26 23.41 -30.65
C THR A 85 -10.07 23.41 -31.61
N THR A 86 -10.36 23.58 -32.90
CA THR A 86 -9.34 23.67 -33.96
C THR A 86 -9.58 24.89 -34.83
N THR A 87 -8.50 25.49 -35.34
CA THR A 87 -8.58 26.57 -36.33
C THR A 87 -8.09 26.08 -37.68
N THR A 88 -8.96 26.14 -38.69
CA THR A 88 -8.65 25.73 -40.08
C THR A 88 -8.18 26.89 -40.97
N ASN A 89 -8.26 28.13 -40.48
CA ASN A 89 -7.98 29.34 -41.28
C ASN A 89 -6.48 29.66 -41.46
N THR A 90 -5.59 28.87 -40.85
CA THR A 90 -4.14 29.07 -40.89
C THR A 90 -3.48 28.01 -41.76
N THR A 91 -2.35 28.34 -42.39
CA THR A 91 -1.52 27.40 -43.15
C THR A 91 -1.03 26.21 -42.32
N THR A 92 -1.07 26.33 -40.99
CA THR A 92 -0.79 25.25 -40.05
C THR A 92 -1.97 25.13 -39.09
N PRO A 93 -2.68 23.98 -39.03
CA PRO A 93 -3.80 23.81 -38.12
C PRO A 93 -3.32 23.96 -36.67
N GLN A 94 -4.08 24.69 -35.87
CA GLN A 94 -3.83 24.82 -34.43
C GLN A 94 -4.94 24.13 -33.67
N LEU A 95 -4.52 23.34 -32.69
CA LEU A 95 -5.37 22.65 -31.73
C LEU A 95 -5.33 23.39 -30.41
N TYR A 96 -6.50 23.75 -29.89
CA TYR A 96 -6.67 24.42 -28.61
C TYR A 96 -7.41 23.48 -27.64
N ILE A 97 -6.85 23.30 -26.46
CA ILE A 97 -7.43 22.49 -25.38
C ILE A 97 -7.66 23.42 -24.20
N HIS A 98 -8.91 23.72 -23.90
CA HIS A 98 -9.30 24.56 -22.78
C HIS A 98 -9.70 23.68 -21.60
N LEU A 99 -9.00 23.84 -20.48
CA LEU A 99 -9.26 23.08 -19.26
C LEU A 99 -9.78 24.01 -18.17
N THR A 100 -10.78 23.54 -17.42
CA THR A 100 -11.07 24.08 -16.08
C THR A 100 -10.98 22.95 -15.05
N LEU A 101 -10.43 23.24 -13.88
CA LEU A 101 -10.16 22.28 -12.82
C LEU A 101 -10.99 22.61 -11.57
N CYS A 102 -11.51 21.59 -10.88
CA CYS A 102 -12.14 21.76 -9.57
C CYS A 102 -11.11 21.85 -8.44
N GLN A 103 -9.91 21.31 -8.65
CA GLN A 103 -8.75 21.46 -7.78
C GLN A 103 -7.52 21.80 -8.62
N PRO A 104 -6.60 22.66 -8.12
CA PRO A 104 -5.42 23.05 -8.87
C PRO A 104 -4.52 21.86 -9.25
N ALA A 105 -3.69 22.06 -10.27
CA ALA A 105 -2.63 21.12 -10.62
C ALA A 105 -1.52 21.15 -9.56
N PHE A 106 -0.66 20.13 -9.53
CA PHE A 106 0.48 20.14 -8.60
C PHE A 106 1.81 20.10 -9.35
N LEU A 107 2.73 20.94 -8.89
CA LEU A 107 4.07 21.08 -9.44
C LEU A 107 5.03 20.14 -8.70
N VAL A 108 5.91 19.47 -9.44
CA VAL A 108 6.86 18.50 -8.91
C VAL A 108 8.27 18.85 -9.39
N SER A 109 9.21 18.84 -8.46
CA SER A 109 10.65 19.01 -8.69
C SER A 109 11.42 17.73 -8.29
N PRO A 110 12.71 17.59 -8.67
CA PRO A 110 13.54 16.50 -8.15
C PRO A 110 13.67 16.59 -6.62
N ARG A 111 13.69 15.44 -5.96
CA ARG A 111 13.86 15.35 -4.50
C ARG A 111 15.21 15.89 -4.03
N GLU A 112 16.28 15.62 -4.76
CA GLU A 112 17.65 16.00 -4.40
C GLU A 112 17.90 17.51 -4.48
N LEU A 113 17.03 18.23 -5.18
CA LEU A 113 17.12 19.68 -5.37
C LEU A 113 15.99 20.41 -4.64
N TYR A 114 15.43 19.83 -3.58
CA TYR A 114 14.34 20.47 -2.83
C TYR A 114 14.89 21.35 -1.70
N PRO A 115 14.48 22.64 -1.59
CA PRO A 115 13.58 23.37 -2.50
C PRO A 115 14.28 23.76 -3.82
N PRO A 116 13.59 23.66 -4.97
CA PRO A 116 14.18 23.96 -6.27
C PRO A 116 14.58 25.43 -6.37
N THR A 117 15.88 25.68 -6.56
CA THR A 117 16.43 27.03 -6.69
C THR A 117 16.82 27.30 -8.15
N PRO A 118 16.17 28.22 -8.87
CA PRO A 118 16.52 28.55 -10.25
C PRO A 118 17.92 29.14 -10.39
N LYS A 119 18.60 28.84 -11.51
CA LYS A 119 20.01 29.18 -11.73
C LYS A 119 20.25 30.63 -12.15
N ASN A 120 19.29 31.28 -12.80
CA ASN A 120 19.40 32.64 -13.33
C ASN A 120 18.01 33.31 -13.42
N ALA A 121 17.95 34.61 -13.73
CA ALA A 121 16.71 35.38 -13.79
C ALA A 121 15.66 34.80 -14.76
N LYS A 122 16.07 34.25 -15.91
CA LYS A 122 15.15 33.57 -16.84
C LYS A 122 14.54 32.32 -16.21
N ALA A 123 15.37 31.53 -15.52
CA ALA A 123 14.94 30.32 -14.81
C ALA A 123 13.95 30.65 -13.68
N GLU A 124 14.22 31.74 -12.95
CA GLU A 124 13.36 32.27 -11.90
C GLU A 124 12.00 32.65 -12.45
N ASN A 125 11.96 33.38 -13.57
CA ASN A 125 10.71 33.76 -14.23
C ASN A 125 9.90 32.52 -14.66
N ILE A 126 10.53 31.54 -15.32
CA ILE A 126 9.85 30.29 -15.71
C ILE A 126 9.30 29.55 -14.47
N PHE A 127 10.05 29.55 -13.36
CA PHE A 127 9.63 28.90 -12.13
C PHE A 127 8.45 29.62 -11.47
N ALA A 128 8.46 30.95 -11.46
CA ALA A 128 7.34 31.77 -10.99
C ALA A 128 6.08 31.54 -11.83
N GLU A 129 6.21 31.50 -13.15
CA GLU A 129 5.11 31.21 -14.07
C GLU A 129 4.53 29.80 -13.86
N LEU A 130 5.37 28.79 -13.62
CA LEU A 130 4.91 27.43 -13.28
C LEU A 130 4.16 27.38 -11.94
N LYS A 131 4.60 28.16 -10.95
CA LYS A 131 3.89 28.28 -9.66
C LYS A 131 2.52 28.95 -9.86
N SER A 132 2.47 30.04 -10.62
CA SER A 132 1.20 30.71 -11.00
C SER A 132 0.25 29.76 -11.73
N LEU A 133 0.75 29.03 -12.74
CA LEU A 133 -0.03 28.05 -13.49
C LEU A 133 -0.56 26.91 -12.60
N ALA A 134 0.25 26.42 -11.65
CA ALA A 134 -0.17 25.37 -10.72
C ALA A 134 -1.29 25.83 -9.78
N CYS A 135 -1.34 27.12 -9.43
CA CYS A 135 -2.45 27.72 -8.68
C CYS A 135 -3.70 27.98 -9.53
N SER A 136 -3.57 28.07 -10.86
CA SER A 136 -4.69 28.39 -11.74
C SER A 136 -5.70 27.24 -11.81
N ARG A 137 -6.98 27.60 -11.84
CA ARG A 137 -8.10 26.67 -12.09
C ARG A 137 -8.46 26.56 -13.56
N GLY A 138 -7.85 27.34 -14.44
CA GLY A 138 -8.19 27.31 -15.86
C GLY A 138 -7.01 27.71 -16.73
N PHE A 139 -6.72 26.89 -17.73
CA PHE A 139 -5.66 27.19 -18.69
C PHE A 139 -5.95 26.56 -20.05
N THR A 140 -5.32 27.11 -21.07
CA THR A 140 -5.43 26.67 -22.46
C THR A 140 -4.07 26.14 -22.93
N LEU A 141 -4.07 24.96 -23.53
CA LEU A 141 -2.93 24.44 -24.28
C LEU A 141 -3.15 24.68 -25.78
N CYS A 142 -2.17 25.26 -26.45
CA CYS A 142 -2.15 25.42 -27.90
C CYS A 142 -1.08 24.49 -28.50
N ARG A 143 -1.48 23.72 -29.51
CA ARG A 143 -0.61 22.80 -30.26
C ARG A 143 -0.65 23.15 -31.75
N SER A 144 0.45 23.69 -32.26
CA SER A 144 0.63 23.97 -33.69
C SER A 144 1.01 22.71 -34.46
N GLY A 145 0.35 22.46 -35.60
CA GLY A 145 0.64 21.31 -36.45
C GLY A 145 0.23 20.00 -35.77
N ALA A 146 -0.92 20.00 -35.08
CA ALA A 146 -1.49 18.79 -34.54
C ALA A 146 -1.89 17.83 -35.67
N SER A 147 -1.65 16.53 -35.51
CA SER A 147 -2.18 15.54 -36.44
C SER A 147 -3.68 15.31 -36.19
N GLU A 148 -4.38 14.76 -37.19
CA GLU A 148 -5.79 14.37 -37.05
C GLU A 148 -5.98 13.31 -35.95
N ASP A 149 -5.00 12.43 -35.77
CA ASP A 149 -4.98 11.45 -34.68
C ASP A 149 -4.92 12.13 -33.31
N GLU A 150 -4.05 13.14 -33.14
CA GLU A 150 -3.97 13.89 -31.87
C GLU A 150 -5.32 14.56 -31.56
N TYR A 151 -5.95 15.19 -32.56
CA TYR A 151 -7.27 15.79 -32.41
C TYR A 151 -8.33 14.75 -32.01
N THR A 152 -8.31 13.58 -32.64
CA THR A 152 -9.23 12.47 -32.36
C THR A 152 -9.06 11.96 -30.92
N VAL A 153 -7.82 11.81 -30.45
CA VAL A 153 -7.53 11.39 -29.07
C VAL A 153 -8.12 12.37 -28.06
N PHE A 154 -7.91 13.69 -28.26
CA PHE A 154 -8.44 14.70 -27.35
C PHE A 154 -9.96 14.81 -27.40
N ARG A 155 -10.58 14.71 -28.59
CA ARG A 155 -12.04 14.69 -28.70
C ARG A 155 -12.66 13.49 -28.02
N ALA A 156 -12.07 12.30 -28.19
CA ALA A 156 -12.55 11.09 -27.53
C ALA A 156 -12.51 11.24 -26.01
N PHE A 157 -11.45 11.83 -25.47
CA PHE A 157 -11.34 12.14 -24.05
C PHE A 157 -12.38 13.16 -23.59
N ALA A 158 -12.55 14.26 -24.32
CA ALA A 158 -13.53 15.31 -24.03
C ALA A 158 -14.96 14.75 -23.97
N ALA A 159 -15.33 13.96 -24.98
CA ALA A 159 -16.63 13.30 -25.05
C ALA A 159 -16.83 12.38 -23.84
N LEU A 160 -15.84 11.57 -23.49
CA LEU A 160 -15.99 10.63 -22.39
C LEU A 160 -16.04 11.32 -21.02
N LEU A 161 -15.28 12.39 -20.80
CA LEU A 161 -15.33 13.18 -19.58
C LEU A 161 -16.73 13.76 -19.35
N LEU A 162 -17.37 14.24 -20.43
CA LEU A 162 -18.75 14.75 -20.37
C LEU A 162 -19.75 13.66 -19.97
N HIS A 163 -19.55 12.42 -20.43
CA HIS A 163 -20.47 11.31 -20.18
C HIS A 163 -20.25 10.60 -18.84
N SER A 164 -19.00 10.52 -18.38
CA SER A 164 -18.65 9.79 -17.16
C SER A 164 -19.04 10.56 -15.88
N GLY A 165 -19.33 11.86 -16.01
CA GLY A 165 -19.57 12.75 -14.88
C GLY A 165 -18.29 13.11 -14.13
N ARG A 166 -18.41 13.97 -13.12
CA ARG A 166 -17.26 14.39 -12.30
C ARG A 166 -16.66 13.18 -11.59
N GLY A 167 -15.34 13.00 -11.73
CA GLY A 167 -14.61 11.90 -11.12
C GLY A 167 -14.76 10.54 -11.83
N GLY A 168 -15.46 10.47 -12.96
CA GLY A 168 -15.62 9.21 -13.68
C GLY A 168 -14.38 8.74 -14.44
N ILE A 169 -13.37 9.60 -14.58
CA ILE A 169 -12.06 9.27 -15.15
C ILE A 169 -11.01 9.46 -14.06
N GLU A 170 -10.21 8.42 -13.80
CA GLU A 170 -9.21 8.40 -12.74
C GLU A 170 -7.79 8.56 -13.29
N ALA A 171 -6.91 9.12 -12.46
CA ALA A 171 -5.47 9.06 -12.64
C ALA A 171 -4.97 7.59 -12.73
N GLY A 172 -4.17 7.29 -13.75
CA GLY A 172 -3.47 6.01 -13.84
C GLY A 172 -2.45 5.83 -12.70
N ALA A 173 -2.68 4.88 -11.79
CA ALA A 173 -1.87 4.66 -10.58
C ALA A 173 -0.34 4.54 -10.79
N GLN A 174 0.12 4.18 -11.99
CA GLN A 174 1.56 4.06 -12.29
C GLN A 174 2.21 5.37 -12.74
N GLU A 175 1.44 6.30 -13.33
CA GLU A 175 1.97 7.51 -13.99
C GLU A 175 2.21 8.66 -12.99
N TYR A 176 1.53 8.63 -11.83
CA TYR A 176 1.65 9.63 -10.76
C TYR A 176 2.57 9.18 -9.61
N ARG A 177 3.33 8.10 -9.82
CA ARG A 177 4.34 7.60 -8.86
C ARG A 177 5.56 8.51 -8.85
N LEU A 178 5.57 9.48 -7.93
CA LEU A 178 6.65 10.45 -7.79
C LEU A 178 8.01 9.78 -7.61
N GLU A 179 8.08 8.63 -6.93
CA GLU A 179 9.31 7.87 -6.70
C GLU A 179 9.97 7.32 -7.98
N ARG A 180 9.26 7.31 -9.12
CA ARG A 180 9.81 6.87 -10.41
C ARG A 180 10.31 8.02 -11.28
N LEU A 181 9.98 9.25 -10.92
CA LEU A 181 10.46 10.42 -11.64
C LEU A 181 11.97 10.56 -11.48
N TYR A 182 12.59 11.36 -12.35
CA TYR A 182 14.01 11.68 -12.27
C TYR A 182 14.90 10.43 -12.24
N LYS A 183 14.65 9.49 -13.15
CA LYS A 183 15.39 8.21 -13.25
C LYS A 183 15.37 7.37 -11.95
N GLY A 184 14.30 7.51 -11.16
CA GLY A 184 14.13 6.78 -9.90
C GLY A 184 14.67 7.49 -8.66
N MET A 185 15.24 8.70 -8.80
CA MET A 185 15.65 9.54 -7.66
C MET A 185 14.44 10.11 -6.91
N GLY A 186 13.28 10.12 -7.56
CA GLY A 186 12.02 10.54 -6.98
C GLY A 186 11.77 12.04 -7.12
N GLY A 187 10.49 12.40 -7.23
CA GLY A 187 10.01 13.77 -7.18
C GLY A 187 9.47 14.15 -5.80
N VAL A 188 9.42 15.45 -5.55
CA VAL A 188 8.76 16.06 -4.39
C VAL A 188 7.81 17.14 -4.92
N ILE A 189 6.62 17.23 -4.32
CA ILE A 189 5.65 18.28 -4.65
C ILE A 189 6.23 19.60 -4.15
N VAL A 190 6.26 20.61 -5.01
CA VAL A 190 6.69 21.96 -4.64
C VAL A 190 5.62 22.56 -3.74
N ASP A 191 6.00 22.97 -2.53
CA ASP A 191 5.12 23.74 -1.66
C ASP A 191 4.86 25.09 -2.32
N ILE A 192 3.63 25.26 -2.81
CA ILE A 192 3.14 26.53 -3.31
C ILE A 192 2.24 27.06 -2.21
N PRO A 193 2.59 28.22 -1.59
CA PRO A 193 1.75 28.79 -0.56
C PRO A 193 0.34 28.89 -1.14
N ALA A 194 -0.63 28.39 -0.36
CA ALA A 194 -2.02 28.63 -0.71
C ALA A 194 -2.15 30.15 -0.94
N PRO A 195 -2.98 30.58 -1.89
CA PRO A 195 -3.44 31.94 -1.88
C PRO A 195 -3.78 32.31 -0.45
N ASP A 196 -3.03 33.27 0.10
CA ASP A 196 -3.52 33.99 1.26
C ASP A 196 -4.84 34.56 0.73
N PHE A 197 -5.93 33.86 1.01
CA PHE A 197 -7.25 34.44 1.03
C PHE A 197 -7.10 35.47 2.13
N PHE A 198 -6.61 36.66 1.75
CA PHE A 198 -6.77 37.86 2.52
C PHE A 198 -8.26 37.86 2.81
N SER A 199 -8.61 37.46 4.04
CA SER A 199 -9.84 37.86 4.64
C SER A 199 -9.75 39.38 4.55
N TYR A 200 -10.44 39.95 3.58
CA TYR A 200 -10.88 41.32 3.69
C TYR A 200 -11.66 41.34 5.00
N SER A 201 -10.97 41.70 6.07
CA SER A 201 -11.61 42.18 7.27
C SER A 201 -12.33 43.43 6.80
N ASP A 202 -13.66 43.37 6.78
CA ASP A 202 -14.58 44.50 6.54
C ASP A 202 -14.46 45.58 7.66
N ASP A 203 -13.27 45.76 8.24
CA ASP A 203 -12.98 46.62 9.38
C ASP A 203 -12.02 47.77 8.98
N ASP A 204 -12.21 48.36 7.80
CA ASP A 204 -11.61 49.66 7.47
C ASP A 204 -12.71 50.74 7.43
N ASP A 205 -13.23 51.02 8.62
CA ASP A 205 -13.95 52.27 8.90
C ASP A 205 -12.94 53.42 8.77
N GLY A 206 -13.07 54.14 7.66
CA GLY A 206 -12.15 55.19 7.26
C GLY A 206 -11.85 56.22 8.35
N ASN A 207 -10.56 56.46 8.57
CA ASN A 207 -10.06 57.70 9.12
C ASN A 207 -8.77 58.10 8.40
N TYR A 208 -8.92 58.80 7.28
CA TYR A 208 -7.82 59.52 6.64
C TYR A 208 -7.55 60.79 7.45
N ASP A 209 -6.50 60.76 8.28
CA ASP A 209 -5.91 61.96 8.85
C ASP A 209 -4.76 62.39 7.92
N GLU A 210 -5.05 63.41 7.10
CA GLU A 210 -4.04 64.19 6.41
C GLU A 210 -3.24 64.97 7.45
N ASN A 211 -1.97 64.64 7.68
CA ASN A 211 -0.90 65.65 7.85
C ASN A 211 0.50 65.05 8.09
N ALA A 212 1.47 65.72 7.47
CA ALA A 212 2.91 65.76 7.78
C ALA A 212 3.77 64.55 7.36
N LYS A 213 5.00 64.70 6.86
CA LYS A 213 5.84 65.85 6.48
C LYS A 213 7.05 65.27 5.72
N GLU A 214 7.65 66.15 4.94
CA GLU A 214 8.90 66.06 4.18
C GLU A 214 10.12 65.44 4.90
N GLY A 215 11.04 64.93 4.06
CA GLY A 215 12.48 64.78 4.37
C GLY A 215 12.91 63.31 4.46
N GLY A 216 13.97 62.82 3.82
CA GLY A 216 15.03 63.44 3.05
C GLY A 216 15.96 62.32 2.52
N ALA A 217 16.79 62.69 1.55
CA ALA A 217 17.81 61.84 0.95
C ALA A 217 18.90 61.41 1.95
N GLY A 218 19.55 60.29 1.67
CA GLY A 218 20.75 59.84 2.36
C GLY A 218 21.29 58.55 1.77
N GLU A 219 22.26 58.70 0.87
CA GLU A 219 23.28 57.69 0.55
C GLU A 219 24.03 57.29 1.83
N GLU A 220 24.53 56.06 1.92
CA GLU A 220 25.89 55.79 2.40
C GLU A 220 26.31 54.33 2.16
N GLU A 221 27.58 54.23 1.78
CA GLU A 221 28.40 53.05 1.52
C GLU A 221 28.97 52.44 2.82
N GLU A 222 29.90 51.50 2.64
CA GLU A 222 30.87 50.91 3.58
C GLU A 222 30.42 49.65 4.34
N ASP A 223 30.95 48.48 3.97
CA ASP A 223 32.28 47.96 4.38
C ASP A 223 32.38 47.75 5.90
N THR A 224 32.52 46.49 6.31
CA THR A 224 33.60 46.11 7.23
C THR A 224 33.79 44.60 7.31
N SER A 225 35.07 44.30 7.33
CA SER A 225 35.80 43.06 7.36
C SER A 225 35.97 42.46 8.76
N ASN A 226 36.50 41.22 8.75
CA ASN A 226 37.51 40.67 9.66
C ASN A 226 37.11 39.93 10.96
N ASP A 227 37.54 38.66 10.94
CA ASP A 227 38.53 38.02 11.81
C ASP A 227 38.17 37.42 13.19
N ASP A 228 38.79 36.24 13.35
CA ASP A 228 39.34 35.62 14.56
C ASP A 228 38.38 35.06 15.62
N ALA A 229 38.71 34.04 16.43
CA ALA A 229 39.67 32.93 16.48
C ALA A 229 39.54 32.36 17.92
N CYS A 230 39.96 31.11 18.13
CA CYS A 230 40.26 30.50 19.46
C CYS A 230 39.04 30.24 20.38
N GLU A 231 38.94 29.20 21.22
CA GLU A 231 39.84 28.33 22.00
C GLU A 231 39.04 27.03 22.30
N LYS A 232 39.52 25.81 22.05
CA LYS A 232 40.23 24.90 22.98
C LYS A 232 39.94 25.08 24.48
N GLU A 233 39.26 24.12 25.10
CA GLU A 233 39.61 23.63 26.45
C GLU A 233 39.30 22.12 26.58
N ASP A 234 40.26 21.44 27.19
CA ASP A 234 40.30 20.05 27.60
C ASP A 234 39.63 19.87 29.00
N GLY A 235 39.25 18.65 29.36
CA GLY A 235 38.86 18.28 30.73
C GLY A 235 38.35 16.84 30.77
N GLU A 236 39.22 15.86 31.01
CA GLU A 236 39.67 15.31 32.31
C GLU A 236 38.74 14.26 32.92
N GLU A 237 39.40 13.17 33.29
CA GLU A 237 38.94 11.86 33.75
C GLU A 237 38.24 11.88 35.11
N ARG A 238 37.36 10.90 35.35
CA ARG A 238 37.08 10.39 36.69
C ARG A 238 36.73 8.91 36.66
N ASP A 239 37.67 8.12 37.15
CA ASP A 239 37.49 6.74 37.62
C ASP A 239 36.81 6.76 38.99
N GLU A 240 35.74 5.99 39.17
CA GLU A 240 35.33 5.50 40.49
C GLU A 240 34.85 4.04 40.38
N ASN A 241 35.60 3.18 41.08
CA ASN A 241 35.31 1.78 41.39
C ASN A 241 34.09 1.65 42.31
N ALA A 242 33.32 0.58 42.16
CA ALA A 242 32.55 0.00 43.25
C ALA A 242 32.45 -1.52 43.06
N GLU A 243 33.20 -2.22 43.90
CA GLU A 243 33.08 -3.65 44.21
C GLU A 243 31.85 -3.84 45.12
N GLU A 244 30.97 -4.79 44.82
CA GLU A 244 30.07 -5.40 45.79
C GLU A 244 30.03 -6.91 45.52
N GLU A 245 30.63 -7.65 46.45
CA GLU A 245 30.46 -9.09 46.69
C GLU A 245 29.26 -9.33 47.65
N GLU A 246 28.97 -10.61 47.88
CA GLU A 246 28.00 -11.21 48.83
C GLU A 246 26.58 -11.43 48.28
N GLU A 247 25.87 -12.53 48.51
CA GLU A 247 26.11 -13.83 49.16
C GLU A 247 24.94 -14.74 48.75
N GLU A 248 25.25 -16.02 48.53
CA GLU A 248 24.49 -17.25 48.82
C GLU A 248 23.04 -17.18 49.34
N ASP A 249 22.15 -18.02 48.79
CA ASP A 249 21.48 -19.05 49.59
C ASP A 249 20.79 -20.15 48.76
N ASN A 250 20.90 -21.37 49.28
CA ASN A 250 20.40 -22.65 48.79
C ASN A 250 18.86 -22.78 48.91
N GLU A 251 18.25 -23.72 48.16
CA GLU A 251 17.42 -24.80 48.74
C GLU A 251 16.79 -25.73 47.65
N ASP A 252 17.25 -26.99 47.71
CA ASP A 252 16.51 -28.26 47.71
C ASP A 252 15.67 -28.76 46.51
N GLU A 253 16.25 -29.79 45.89
CA GLU A 253 15.58 -30.93 45.26
C GLU A 253 14.74 -31.73 46.26
N GLN A 254 13.52 -32.15 45.86
CA GLN A 254 13.00 -33.52 45.98
C GLN A 254 11.50 -33.60 45.62
N GLN A 255 11.12 -34.39 44.61
CA GLN A 255 10.30 -35.61 44.79
C GLN A 255 9.86 -36.26 43.46
N GLN A 256 10.12 -37.56 43.41
CA GLN A 256 9.57 -38.55 42.49
C GLN A 256 8.10 -38.86 42.87
N HIS A 257 7.23 -39.14 41.90
CA HIS A 257 6.52 -40.45 41.80
C HIS A 257 5.48 -40.46 40.67
N ALA A 258 5.50 -41.57 39.93
CA ALA A 258 4.51 -42.01 38.96
C ALA A 258 3.15 -42.34 39.60
N ASN A 259 2.05 -42.25 38.84
CA ASN A 259 1.00 -43.28 38.82
C ASN A 259 -0.01 -43.12 37.66
N ALA A 260 -0.39 -44.28 37.12
CA ALA A 260 -1.36 -44.52 36.06
C ALA A 260 -2.83 -44.39 36.55
N PRO A 261 -3.83 -44.42 35.65
CA PRO A 261 -5.20 -44.00 35.96
C PRO A 261 -6.12 -45.18 36.33
N PRO A 262 -7.24 -44.95 37.03
CA PRO A 262 -8.31 -45.93 37.12
C PRO A 262 -9.46 -45.64 36.13
N SER A 263 -9.86 -46.73 35.49
CA SER A 263 -11.12 -46.96 34.81
C SER A 263 -12.26 -47.19 35.83
N TYR A 264 -13.49 -46.75 35.51
CA TYR A 264 -14.79 -47.28 35.99
C TYR A 264 -15.86 -46.56 35.12
N SER A 265 -16.66 -47.18 34.25
CA SER A 265 -17.64 -48.27 34.37
C SER A 265 -18.74 -47.97 35.40
N GLY A 266 -20.00 -47.85 34.96
CA GLY A 266 -21.12 -47.55 35.84
C GLY A 266 -22.42 -47.23 35.10
N THR A 267 -23.30 -48.21 35.04
CA THR A 267 -24.47 -48.36 34.17
C THR A 267 -25.78 -47.98 34.89
N VAL A 268 -26.83 -47.73 34.09
CA VAL A 268 -28.28 -47.87 34.37
C VAL A 268 -29.03 -46.76 35.13
N GLY A 269 -30.13 -46.30 34.52
CA GLY A 269 -31.20 -45.59 35.23
C GLY A 269 -32.39 -45.17 34.36
N LEU A 270 -33.13 -46.15 33.81
CA LEU A 270 -34.47 -45.93 33.24
C LEU A 270 -35.44 -45.38 34.31
N MET A 271 -36.25 -44.35 33.99
CA MET A 271 -37.66 -44.32 34.38
C MET A 271 -38.52 -43.38 33.50
N ARG A 272 -39.55 -43.99 32.91
CA ARG A 272 -40.75 -43.37 32.32
C ARG A 272 -41.55 -42.59 33.37
N LYS A 273 -42.21 -41.49 32.97
CA LYS A 273 -43.60 -41.24 33.36
C LYS A 273 -44.34 -40.35 32.36
N LYS A 274 -45.65 -40.58 32.33
CA LYS A 274 -46.65 -40.30 31.29
C LYS A 274 -47.51 -39.09 31.70
N ARG A 275 -47.95 -38.32 30.70
CA ARG A 275 -49.36 -37.90 30.44
C ARG A 275 -49.97 -36.79 31.33
N LYS A 276 -50.47 -35.69 30.70
CA LYS A 276 -51.91 -35.36 30.55
C LYS A 276 -52.18 -34.03 29.83
N GLN A 277 -53.30 -34.03 29.08
CA GLN A 277 -53.93 -32.95 28.31
C GLN A 277 -54.94 -32.11 29.14
N SER A 278 -55.52 -31.09 28.47
CA SER A 278 -56.78 -30.32 28.71
C SER A 278 -56.62 -29.00 29.49
N GLY A 279 -57.28 -27.87 29.19
CA GLY A 279 -58.34 -27.48 28.23
C GLY A 279 -58.29 -25.93 28.04
N SER A 280 -58.68 -25.37 26.89
CA SER A 280 -60.01 -24.84 26.49
C SER A 280 -60.50 -23.50 27.12
N THR A 281 -60.44 -22.43 26.29
CA THR A 281 -61.46 -21.34 26.01
C THR A 281 -61.82 -20.26 27.06
N PRO A 282 -62.47 -19.11 26.70
CA PRO A 282 -62.45 -18.24 25.48
C PRO A 282 -62.57 -16.69 25.76
N SER A 283 -62.87 -15.89 24.71
CA SER A 283 -63.61 -14.58 24.71
C SER A 283 -62.79 -13.28 24.69
N LEU A 284 -63.10 -12.14 24.03
CA LEU A 284 -63.92 -11.62 22.91
C LEU A 284 -63.57 -10.10 22.79
N LEU A 285 -63.99 -9.45 21.68
CA LEU A 285 -64.03 -7.98 21.36
C LEU A 285 -62.73 -7.35 20.83
N ALA A 286 -62.68 -6.46 19.82
CA ALA A 286 -63.58 -5.88 18.80
C ALA A 286 -62.68 -5.05 17.84
N PRO A 287 -63.16 -4.56 16.66
CA PRO A 287 -62.31 -4.19 15.52
C PRO A 287 -62.05 -2.67 15.38
N ALA A 288 -60.85 -2.30 14.91
CA ALA A 288 -60.50 -0.91 14.59
C ALA A 288 -60.32 -0.68 13.07
N LYS A 289 -61.32 0.03 12.52
CA LYS A 289 -61.32 0.99 11.40
C LYS A 289 -60.19 0.95 10.34
N LYS A 290 -60.61 0.59 9.12
CA LYS A 290 -60.00 0.98 7.84
C LYS A 290 -59.84 2.51 7.74
N ARG A 291 -58.62 2.99 7.46
CA ARG A 291 -58.36 4.30 6.85
C ARG A 291 -57.72 4.06 5.48
N GLY A 292 -58.37 4.62 4.44
CA GLY A 292 -57.91 4.56 3.06
C GLY A 292 -56.61 5.32 2.87
N ARG A 293 -55.71 4.73 2.06
CA ARG A 293 -54.46 5.34 1.62
C ARG A 293 -54.60 5.62 0.12
N HIS A 294 -54.83 6.88 -0.22
CA HIS A 294 -54.78 7.36 -1.59
C HIS A 294 -53.32 7.62 -1.99
N GLY A 295 -52.95 7.08 -3.16
CA GLY A 295 -52.12 7.74 -4.18
C GLY A 295 -50.70 8.17 -3.83
N VAL A 296 -49.73 7.27 -4.01
CA VAL A 296 -48.33 7.62 -4.31
C VAL A 296 -47.79 6.61 -5.34
N SER A 297 -48.25 6.70 -6.60
CA SER A 297 -47.74 5.85 -7.70
C SER A 297 -47.15 6.66 -8.86
N GLY A 298 -46.99 7.99 -8.70
CA GLY A 298 -46.55 8.87 -9.78
C GLY A 298 -45.04 9.16 -9.86
N LEU A 299 -44.29 8.98 -8.77
CA LEU A 299 -42.89 9.44 -8.69
C LEU A 299 -41.85 8.41 -9.16
N MET A 300 -42.15 7.11 -9.11
CA MET A 300 -41.19 6.08 -9.58
C MET A 300 -41.17 5.90 -11.11
N SER A 301 -42.20 6.42 -11.81
CA SER A 301 -42.28 6.32 -13.27
C SER A 301 -41.32 7.28 -13.99
N SER A 302 -41.03 8.45 -13.41
CA SER A 302 -40.17 9.45 -14.06
C SER A 302 -38.67 9.13 -13.92
N GLU A 303 -38.26 8.53 -12.79
CA GLU A 303 -36.87 8.13 -12.57
C GLU A 303 -36.44 6.97 -13.48
N ASN A 304 -37.34 6.00 -13.71
CA ASN A 304 -37.07 4.88 -14.62
C ASN A 304 -36.95 5.32 -16.09
N ALA A 305 -37.75 6.31 -16.52
CA ALA A 305 -37.64 6.89 -17.85
C ALA A 305 -36.33 7.67 -18.05
N SER A 306 -35.87 8.39 -17.02
CA SER A 306 -34.60 9.12 -17.03
C SER A 306 -33.39 8.18 -17.11
N ARG A 307 -33.39 7.09 -16.33
CA ARG A 307 -32.35 6.04 -16.38
C ARG A 307 -32.28 5.35 -17.75
N SER A 308 -33.43 5.01 -18.32
CA SER A 308 -33.50 4.36 -19.64
C SER A 308 -32.95 5.27 -20.76
N ALA A 309 -33.26 6.57 -20.72
CA ALA A 309 -32.72 7.53 -21.69
C ALA A 309 -31.20 7.74 -21.55
N LEU A 310 -30.68 7.71 -20.32
CA LEU A 310 -29.23 7.81 -20.06
C LEU A 310 -28.48 6.57 -20.59
N GLU A 311 -29.05 5.38 -20.40
CA GLU A 311 -28.48 4.13 -20.86
C GLU A 311 -28.47 3.99 -22.40
N ALA A 312 -29.54 4.47 -23.05
CA ALA A 312 -29.59 4.53 -24.51
C ALA A 312 -28.53 5.47 -25.11
N LYS A 313 -28.31 6.64 -24.48
CA LYS A 313 -27.23 7.57 -24.87
C LYS A 313 -25.85 6.95 -24.66
N ARG A 314 -25.62 6.26 -23.55
CA ARG A 314 -24.36 5.54 -23.29
C ARG A 314 -24.06 4.50 -24.38
N LYS A 315 -25.05 3.67 -24.76
CA LYS A 315 -24.88 2.66 -25.82
C LYS A 315 -24.58 3.27 -27.19
N ALA A 316 -25.21 4.40 -27.53
CA ALA A 316 -24.95 5.09 -28.79
C ALA A 316 -23.50 5.62 -28.85
N LEU A 317 -23.00 6.18 -27.74
CA LEU A 317 -21.63 6.69 -27.67
C LEU A 317 -20.59 5.57 -27.64
N GLU A 318 -20.85 4.47 -26.93
CA GLU A 318 -20.00 3.27 -26.97
C GLU A 318 -19.88 2.72 -28.40
N ALA A 319 -20.96 2.77 -29.19
CA ALA A 319 -20.94 2.40 -30.61
C ALA A 319 -20.11 3.38 -31.47
N GLU A 320 -20.25 4.69 -31.24
CA GLU A 320 -19.45 5.71 -31.92
C GLU A 320 -17.96 5.58 -31.60
N LEU A 321 -17.61 5.37 -30.33
CA LEU A 321 -16.23 5.19 -29.87
C LEU A 321 -15.60 3.91 -30.42
N LYS A 322 -16.39 2.84 -30.48
CA LYS A 322 -15.99 1.59 -31.14
C LYS A 322 -15.73 1.80 -32.64
N ALA A 323 -16.58 2.55 -33.33
CA ALA A 323 -16.39 2.86 -34.75
C ALA A 323 -15.10 3.67 -35.00
N VAL A 324 -14.77 4.62 -34.13
CA VAL A 324 -13.51 5.37 -34.18
C VAL A 324 -12.30 4.45 -33.96
N CYS A 325 -12.35 3.55 -32.98
CA CYS A 325 -11.28 2.58 -32.74
C CYS A 325 -11.09 1.60 -33.93
N GLU A 326 -12.19 1.20 -34.58
CA GLU A 326 -12.16 0.34 -35.77
C GLU A 326 -11.58 1.08 -36.99
N GLN A 327 -11.93 2.36 -37.20
CA GLN A 327 -11.33 3.19 -38.26
C GLN A 327 -9.82 3.37 -38.08
N LEU A 328 -9.36 3.68 -36.86
CA LEU A 328 -7.93 3.82 -36.54
C LEU A 328 -7.14 2.50 -36.71
N SER A 329 -7.82 1.36 -36.58
CA SER A 329 -7.21 0.05 -36.77
C SER A 329 -7.13 -0.38 -38.25
N ALA A 330 -7.93 0.22 -39.12
CA ALA A 330 -8.06 -0.16 -40.53
C ALA A 330 -7.02 0.52 -41.45
N GLU A 331 -6.41 1.63 -41.02
CA GLU A 331 -5.36 2.33 -41.78
C GLU A 331 -3.95 1.85 -41.37
N GLN A 332 -3.57 0.64 -41.78
CA GLN A 332 -2.16 0.27 -41.79
C GLN A 332 -1.49 0.83 -43.05
N PRO A 333 -0.45 1.67 -42.95
CA PRO A 333 0.31 2.08 -44.12
C PRO A 333 1.07 0.88 -44.74
N PRO A 334 1.32 0.91 -46.06
CA PRO A 334 2.00 -0.17 -46.76
C PRO A 334 3.38 -0.46 -46.18
N SER A 335 3.59 -1.74 -45.88
CA SER A 335 4.82 -2.33 -45.33
C SER A 335 6.07 -1.90 -46.10
N TYR A 336 6.84 -0.98 -45.52
CA TYR A 336 8.20 -0.65 -45.98
C TYR A 336 9.16 -1.74 -45.50
N GLN A 337 9.75 -2.50 -46.43
CA GLN A 337 10.82 -3.45 -46.11
C GLN A 337 12.16 -2.72 -46.05
N PRO A 338 12.83 -2.61 -44.88
CA PRO A 338 14.16 -2.05 -44.82
C PRO A 338 15.19 -3.06 -45.34
N PRO A 339 16.32 -2.57 -45.89
CA PRO A 339 17.37 -3.41 -46.45
C PRO A 339 18.02 -4.30 -45.39
N ILE A 340 18.41 -5.49 -45.82
CA ILE A 340 18.99 -6.57 -45.02
C ILE A 340 20.32 -6.09 -44.43
N SER A 341 20.28 -5.63 -43.17
CA SER A 341 21.44 -5.36 -42.35
C SER A 341 21.86 -6.64 -41.62
N HIS A 342 23.13 -7.03 -41.77
CA HIS A 342 23.74 -8.13 -41.04
C HIS A 342 23.61 -7.93 -39.53
N LYS A 343 22.66 -8.65 -38.92
CA LYS A 343 22.39 -8.60 -37.46
C LYS A 343 23.51 -9.31 -36.71
N GLN A 344 24.42 -8.54 -36.14
CA GLN A 344 25.16 -8.97 -34.96
C GLN A 344 24.16 -9.44 -33.89
N SER A 345 24.40 -10.62 -33.31
CA SER A 345 23.58 -11.21 -32.25
C SER A 345 23.48 -10.25 -31.08
N ARG A 346 22.40 -9.46 -31.06
CA ARG A 346 22.11 -8.51 -30.00
C ARG A 346 21.65 -9.33 -28.81
N GLU A 347 22.49 -9.43 -27.78
CA GLU A 347 22.14 -10.05 -26.50
C GLU A 347 20.77 -9.54 -26.07
N LYS A 348 19.78 -10.44 -26.03
CA LYS A 348 18.44 -10.11 -25.58
C LYS A 348 18.55 -9.81 -24.09
N LYS A 349 18.48 -8.52 -23.72
CA LYS A 349 18.31 -8.11 -22.31
C LYS A 349 17.14 -8.90 -21.73
N LEU A 350 17.44 -9.78 -20.78
CA LEU A 350 16.44 -10.57 -20.09
C LEU A 350 15.43 -9.63 -19.43
N GLN A 351 14.16 -9.79 -19.77
CA GLN A 351 13.09 -9.03 -19.14
C GLN A 351 13.00 -9.46 -17.67
N PRO A 352 12.84 -8.51 -16.72
CA PRO A 352 12.66 -8.86 -15.32
C PRO A 352 11.42 -9.73 -15.14
N ALA A 353 11.53 -10.76 -14.29
CA ALA A 353 10.41 -11.65 -14.01
C ALA A 353 9.25 -10.88 -13.36
N ARG A 354 8.01 -11.29 -13.67
CA ARG A 354 6.79 -10.74 -13.06
C ARG A 354 5.99 -11.89 -12.45
N ILE A 355 5.36 -11.64 -11.30
CA ILE A 355 4.48 -12.59 -10.62
C ILE A 355 3.38 -13.14 -11.54
N SER A 356 2.90 -12.32 -12.47
CA SER A 356 1.87 -12.71 -13.44
C SER A 356 2.35 -13.71 -14.50
N ASN A 357 3.65 -13.99 -14.58
CA ASN A 357 4.18 -14.94 -15.54
C ASN A 357 3.84 -16.37 -15.10
N SER A 358 3.40 -17.21 -16.02
CA SER A 358 3.03 -18.60 -15.72
C SER A 358 4.23 -19.45 -15.27
N ASP A 359 5.44 -19.07 -15.65
CA ASP A 359 6.72 -19.71 -15.31
C ASP A 359 7.39 -19.08 -14.08
N PHE A 360 6.68 -18.23 -13.32
CA PHE A 360 7.27 -17.50 -12.19
C PHE A 360 7.81 -18.44 -11.11
N GLY A 361 7.09 -19.52 -10.81
CA GLY A 361 7.55 -20.56 -9.88
C GLY A 361 8.92 -21.12 -10.28
N ASP A 362 9.03 -21.59 -11.52
CA ASP A 362 10.25 -22.22 -12.04
C ASP A 362 11.42 -21.24 -12.18
N ARG A 363 11.14 -19.99 -12.56
CA ARG A 363 12.20 -18.99 -12.84
C ARG A 363 12.65 -18.18 -11.63
N VAL A 364 11.81 -18.04 -10.60
CA VAL A 364 12.08 -17.17 -9.46
C VAL A 364 12.13 -17.94 -8.15
N LEU A 365 11.14 -18.80 -7.89
CA LEU A 365 11.01 -19.54 -6.62
C LEU A 365 11.98 -20.71 -6.55
N THR A 366 11.92 -21.62 -7.53
CA THR A 366 12.74 -22.85 -7.57
C THR A 366 14.25 -22.58 -7.49
N PRO A 367 14.84 -21.59 -8.20
CA PRO A 367 16.28 -21.32 -8.11
C PRO A 367 16.75 -20.84 -6.74
N ARG A 368 15.82 -20.50 -5.83
CA ARG A 368 16.07 -20.08 -4.45
C ARG A 368 15.66 -21.13 -3.42
N GLY A 369 15.30 -22.33 -3.88
CA GLY A 369 14.78 -23.39 -3.03
C GLY A 369 13.44 -23.04 -2.39
N ILE A 370 12.65 -22.15 -3.01
CA ILE A 370 11.31 -21.83 -2.51
C ILE A 370 10.34 -22.81 -3.15
N THR A 371 9.76 -23.71 -2.35
CA THR A 371 8.79 -24.70 -2.81
C THR A 371 7.41 -24.43 -2.23
N ILE A 372 6.36 -24.77 -2.98
CA ILE A 372 4.97 -24.68 -2.52
C ILE A 372 4.36 -26.08 -2.54
N THR A 373 3.86 -26.54 -1.41
CA THR A 373 3.28 -27.88 -1.26
C THR A 373 1.81 -27.81 -0.86
N TYR A 374 1.04 -28.78 -1.38
CA TYR A 374 -0.40 -28.88 -1.18
C TYR A 374 -0.75 -30.25 -0.59
N PRO A 375 -0.53 -30.45 0.73
CA PRO A 375 -0.93 -31.68 1.37
C PRO A 375 -2.43 -31.93 1.18
N LYS A 376 -2.81 -33.20 1.16
CA LYS A 376 -4.21 -33.63 0.97
C LYS A 376 -5.04 -33.47 2.25
N THR A 377 -4.39 -33.54 3.40
CA THR A 377 -5.03 -33.50 4.72
C THR A 377 -5.00 -32.09 5.28
N ALA A 378 -6.16 -31.52 5.56
CA ALA A 378 -6.27 -30.28 6.31
C ALA A 378 -5.85 -30.51 7.77
N VAL A 379 -5.09 -29.57 8.33
CA VAL A 379 -4.66 -29.62 9.73
C VAL A 379 -5.52 -28.67 10.56
N SER A 380 -5.90 -29.09 11.77
CA SER A 380 -6.55 -28.20 12.74
C SER A 380 -5.54 -27.18 13.26
N PRO A 381 -5.91 -25.89 13.44
CA PRO A 381 -4.99 -24.89 13.97
C PRO A 381 -4.39 -25.32 15.32
N PHE A 382 -5.20 -25.87 16.22
CA PHE A 382 -4.76 -26.34 17.54
C PHE A 382 -3.72 -27.47 17.48
N THR A 383 -3.86 -28.40 16.53
CA THR A 383 -2.88 -29.46 16.31
C THR A 383 -1.58 -28.91 15.72
N HIS A 384 -1.68 -27.94 14.80
CA HIS A 384 -0.52 -27.30 14.18
C HIS A 384 0.31 -26.50 15.19
N PHE A 385 -0.35 -25.72 16.04
CA PHE A 385 0.28 -24.88 17.05
C PHE A 385 0.55 -25.60 18.38
N ARG A 386 0.04 -26.82 18.55
CA ARG A 386 0.10 -27.60 19.80
C ARG A 386 -0.52 -26.85 20.98
N THR A 387 -1.68 -26.26 20.73
CA THR A 387 -2.45 -25.48 21.71
C THR A 387 -3.77 -26.18 22.02
N ASP A 388 -4.34 -25.86 23.18
CA ASP A 388 -5.68 -26.32 23.54
C ASP A 388 -6.74 -25.48 22.82
N PRO A 389 -7.83 -26.11 22.34
CA PRO A 389 -8.94 -25.37 21.76
C PRO A 389 -9.61 -24.46 22.81
N PRO A 390 -9.93 -23.20 22.48
CA PRO A 390 -10.65 -22.33 23.38
C PRO A 390 -12.07 -22.86 23.63
N PRO A 391 -12.66 -22.62 24.81
CA PRO A 391 -14.07 -22.89 25.04
C PRO A 391 -14.94 -22.11 24.04
N PRO A 392 -16.00 -22.73 23.46
CA PRO A 392 -16.83 -22.08 22.43
C PRO A 392 -17.38 -20.71 22.83
N ASP A 393 -17.82 -20.56 24.08
CA ASP A 393 -18.48 -19.36 24.61
C ASP A 393 -17.52 -18.39 25.32
N ALA A 394 -16.22 -18.70 25.34
CA ALA A 394 -15.22 -17.90 26.06
C ALA A 394 -13.94 -17.70 25.23
N ARG A 395 -14.05 -17.68 23.89
CA ARG A 395 -12.90 -17.60 22.99
C ARG A 395 -12.04 -16.36 23.24
N LEU A 396 -12.65 -15.17 23.28
CA LEU A 396 -11.91 -13.93 23.54
C LEU A 396 -11.24 -13.93 24.92
N ALA A 397 -11.96 -14.40 25.94
CA ALA A 397 -11.44 -14.50 27.30
C ALA A 397 -10.24 -15.46 27.37
N PHE A 398 -10.30 -16.58 26.65
CA PHE A 398 -9.18 -17.52 26.55
C PHE A 398 -7.91 -16.86 26.01
N TYR A 399 -7.97 -16.16 24.88
CA TYR A 399 -6.77 -15.50 24.32
C TYR A 399 -6.27 -14.34 25.18
N ARG A 400 -7.18 -13.53 25.74
CA ARG A 400 -6.82 -12.42 26.65
C ARG A 400 -6.29 -12.91 27.99
N SER A 401 -6.61 -14.13 28.42
CA SER A 401 -6.07 -14.70 29.67
C SER A 401 -4.59 -15.06 29.58
N LYS A 402 -4.02 -15.10 28.37
CA LYS A 402 -2.60 -15.41 28.19
C LYS A 402 -1.73 -14.26 28.70
N PRO A 403 -0.64 -14.53 29.43
CA PRO A 403 0.25 -13.49 29.96
C PRO A 403 0.72 -12.52 28.88
N GLY A 404 0.60 -11.21 29.14
CA GLY A 404 1.03 -10.14 28.24
C GLY A 404 0.04 -9.77 27.14
N LEU A 405 -1.08 -10.49 27.01
CA LEU A 405 -2.06 -10.31 25.91
C LEU A 405 -3.43 -9.77 26.37
N GLN A 406 -3.54 -9.35 27.63
CA GLN A 406 -4.80 -8.91 28.23
C GLN A 406 -5.42 -7.71 27.48
N ASP A 407 -4.56 -6.79 27.02
CA ASP A 407 -4.95 -5.54 26.36
C ASP A 407 -4.97 -5.62 24.82
N THR A 408 -4.77 -6.81 24.27
CA THR A 408 -4.68 -7.06 22.83
C THR A 408 -6.09 -7.13 22.21
N ASN A 409 -6.26 -6.45 21.07
CA ASN A 409 -7.54 -6.25 20.37
C ASN A 409 -7.58 -6.88 18.98
N VAL A 410 -6.58 -7.70 18.62
CA VAL A 410 -6.58 -8.40 17.33
C VAL A 410 -7.39 -9.70 17.30
N TRP A 411 -7.97 -10.10 18.43
CA TRP A 411 -8.74 -11.33 18.55
C TRP A 411 -10.10 -11.24 17.87
N LEU A 412 -10.47 -12.30 17.16
CA LEU A 412 -11.81 -12.50 16.61
C LEU A 412 -12.66 -13.32 17.59
N ASP A 413 -13.89 -12.86 17.86
CA ASP A 413 -14.81 -13.55 18.76
C ASP A 413 -15.26 -14.90 18.20
N GLY A 414 -15.54 -14.95 16.90
CA GLY A 414 -16.33 -15.94 16.19
C GLY A 414 -17.60 -16.38 16.94
N GLU A 415 -18.34 -15.42 17.50
CA GLU A 415 -19.69 -15.66 18.01
C GLU A 415 -20.67 -15.88 16.86
N LYS A 416 -21.74 -16.65 17.11
CA LYS A 416 -22.68 -17.05 16.05
C LYS A 416 -23.33 -15.86 15.32
N PRO A 417 -23.85 -14.81 16.00
CA PRO A 417 -24.43 -13.65 15.31
C PRO A 417 -23.39 -12.94 14.41
N SER A 418 -22.18 -12.70 14.94
CA SER A 418 -21.06 -12.11 14.20
C SER A 418 -20.71 -12.93 12.95
N ILE A 419 -20.74 -14.26 13.05
CA ILE A 419 -20.47 -15.18 11.92
C ILE A 419 -21.57 -15.09 10.86
N GLU A 420 -22.84 -15.04 11.26
CA GLU A 420 -23.96 -14.97 10.32
C GLU A 420 -23.94 -13.65 9.52
N GLU A 421 -23.69 -12.52 10.19
CA GLU A 421 -23.51 -11.21 9.55
C GLU A 421 -22.34 -11.20 8.56
N LEU A 422 -21.18 -11.76 8.96
CA LEU A 422 -20.02 -11.87 8.07
C LEU A 422 -20.34 -12.67 6.81
N LEU A 423 -21.05 -13.79 6.95
CA LEU A 423 -21.40 -14.65 5.82
C LEU A 423 -22.44 -14.02 4.91
N GLU A 424 -23.41 -13.32 5.47
CA GLU A 424 -24.40 -12.56 4.70
C GLU A 424 -23.71 -11.49 3.86
N GLU A 425 -22.78 -10.73 4.42
CA GLU A 425 -22.05 -9.70 3.68
C GLU A 425 -21.20 -10.29 2.54
N TYR A 426 -20.49 -11.39 2.78
CA TYR A 426 -19.74 -12.07 1.70
C TYR A 426 -20.66 -12.65 0.61
N GLN A 427 -21.89 -13.03 0.95
CA GLN A 427 -22.90 -13.43 -0.04
C GLN A 427 -23.37 -12.23 -0.86
N ILE A 428 -23.59 -11.07 -0.21
CA ILE A 428 -23.95 -9.81 -0.85
C ILE A 428 -22.87 -9.37 -1.83
N LEU A 429 -21.60 -9.26 -1.41
CA LEU A 429 -20.46 -8.91 -2.26
C LEU A 429 -20.32 -9.84 -3.48
N ARG A 430 -20.76 -11.10 -3.34
CA ARG A 430 -20.78 -12.07 -4.43
C ARG A 430 -21.94 -11.83 -5.39
N ILE A 431 -23.15 -11.63 -4.87
CA ILE A 431 -24.35 -11.40 -5.67
C ILE A 431 -24.19 -10.13 -6.52
N TYR A 432 -23.55 -9.09 -5.97
CA TYR A 432 -23.28 -7.85 -6.68
C TYR A 432 -22.03 -7.87 -7.57
N GLU A 433 -21.29 -8.99 -7.59
CA GLU A 433 -20.02 -9.15 -8.33
C GLU A 433 -19.01 -8.02 -8.05
N ASP A 434 -18.94 -7.61 -6.78
CA ASP A 434 -18.08 -6.51 -6.37
C ASP A 434 -16.60 -6.76 -6.69
N ASN A 435 -15.85 -5.67 -6.76
CA ASN A 435 -14.45 -5.72 -7.16
C ASN A 435 -13.54 -6.17 -6.01
N GLU A 436 -12.27 -6.48 -6.33
CA GLU A 436 -11.26 -6.93 -5.37
C GLU A 436 -11.09 -6.01 -4.16
N SER A 437 -11.23 -4.70 -4.37
CA SER A 437 -11.07 -3.69 -3.32
C SER A 437 -12.19 -3.76 -2.28
N GLU A 438 -13.42 -4.05 -2.68
CA GLU A 438 -14.54 -4.19 -1.71
C GLU A 438 -14.36 -5.43 -0.84
N TYR A 439 -14.01 -6.57 -1.47
CA TYR A 439 -13.69 -7.80 -0.73
C TYR A 439 -12.52 -7.61 0.24
N SER A 440 -11.45 -6.94 -0.19
CA SER A 440 -10.29 -6.70 0.66
C SER A 440 -10.59 -5.70 1.75
N HIS A 441 -11.34 -4.63 1.46
CA HIS A 441 -11.75 -3.63 2.44
C HIS A 441 -12.55 -4.26 3.57
N TYR A 442 -13.59 -5.03 3.23
CA TYR A 442 -14.42 -5.70 4.22
C TYR A 442 -13.63 -6.71 5.05
N ALA A 443 -12.79 -7.54 4.41
CA ALA A 443 -11.92 -8.47 5.13
C ALA A 443 -10.98 -7.75 6.10
N ILE A 444 -10.36 -6.64 5.66
CA ILE A 444 -9.42 -5.85 6.47
C ILE A 444 -10.12 -5.23 7.70
N GLU A 445 -11.37 -4.84 7.57
CA GLU A 445 -12.14 -4.25 8.66
C GLU A 445 -12.69 -5.31 9.62
N ALA A 446 -13.34 -6.33 9.07
CA ALA A 446 -14.14 -7.28 9.81
C ALA A 446 -13.31 -8.46 10.33
N LEU A 447 -12.36 -8.96 9.53
CA LEU A 447 -11.65 -10.22 9.79
C LEU A 447 -10.17 -10.05 10.17
N LEU A 448 -9.52 -8.99 9.71
CA LEU A 448 -8.09 -8.77 9.94
C LEU A 448 -7.87 -7.61 10.92
N LYS A 449 -8.30 -7.77 12.17
CA LYS A 449 -8.29 -6.70 13.19
C LYS A 449 -6.87 -6.13 13.44
N ARG A 450 -6.81 -4.88 13.91
CA ARG A 450 -5.56 -4.19 14.24
C ARG A 450 -5.56 -3.67 15.67
N GLU A 451 -4.37 -3.51 16.23
CA GLU A 451 -4.19 -2.72 17.43
C GLU A 451 -4.50 -1.23 17.20
N ARG A 452 -4.99 -0.57 18.25
CA ARG A 452 -5.18 0.88 18.24
C ARG A 452 -3.81 1.55 18.23
N ARG A 453 -3.61 2.51 17.32
CA ARG A 453 -2.39 3.33 17.26
C ARG A 453 -2.26 4.15 18.55
N ARG A 454 -1.07 4.17 19.13
CA ARG A 454 -0.71 5.01 20.29
C ARG A 454 0.42 5.94 19.89
N SER A 455 0.43 7.14 20.47
CA SER A 455 1.52 8.09 20.31
C SER A 455 2.58 7.95 21.42
N GLN A 456 2.20 7.38 22.57
CA GLN A 456 3.06 7.21 23.73
C GLN A 456 3.39 5.73 23.93
N ARG A 457 4.68 5.44 24.18
CA ARG A 457 5.15 4.12 24.56
C ARG A 457 4.55 3.74 25.92
N ALA A 458 3.96 2.55 26.01
CA ALA A 458 3.41 2.07 27.26
C ALA A 458 4.53 1.55 28.18
N HIS A 459 4.46 1.87 29.47
CA HIS A 459 5.46 1.43 30.46
C HIS A 459 5.55 -0.11 30.58
N ASN A 460 4.43 -0.81 30.38
CA ASN A 460 4.33 -2.26 30.52
C ASN A 460 4.85 -3.06 29.31
N ARG A 461 5.28 -2.40 28.22
CA ARG A 461 5.92 -3.00 27.03
C ARG A 461 5.30 -4.34 26.56
N PRO A 462 3.96 -4.46 26.43
CA PRO A 462 3.36 -5.72 26.05
C PRO A 462 3.69 -6.05 24.59
N TRP A 463 3.79 -7.34 24.29
CA TRP A 463 3.90 -7.81 22.91
C TRP A 463 2.66 -7.42 22.12
N ARG A 464 2.86 -6.55 21.12
CA ARG A 464 1.80 -6.05 20.23
C ARG A 464 2.18 -6.29 18.79
N CYS A 465 1.16 -6.45 17.95
CA CYS A 465 1.35 -6.50 16.52
C CYS A 465 1.03 -5.14 15.86
N GLU A 466 1.68 -4.89 14.74
CA GLU A 466 1.47 -3.73 13.88
C GLU A 466 0.93 -4.20 12.54
N ARG A 467 -0.35 -3.89 12.27
CA ARG A 467 -0.97 -4.16 10.97
C ARG A 467 -0.55 -3.11 9.96
N LYS A 468 0.00 -3.54 8.82
CA LYS A 468 0.46 -2.68 7.73
C LYS A 468 -0.26 -3.04 6.45
N LEU A 469 -0.87 -2.03 5.83
CA LEU A 469 -1.58 -2.16 4.56
C LEU A 469 -0.68 -1.68 3.43
N GLU A 470 -0.55 -2.49 2.39
CA GLU A 470 0.27 -2.20 1.20
C GLU A 470 1.68 -1.66 1.51
N TYR A 471 2.26 -2.09 2.63
CA TYR A 471 3.58 -1.60 3.03
C TYR A 471 4.64 -2.28 2.16
N ALA A 472 5.32 -1.46 1.36
CA ALA A 472 6.31 -1.93 0.41
C ALA A 472 7.67 -2.08 1.10
N THR A 473 8.27 -3.27 1.00
CA THR A 473 9.67 -3.47 1.39
C THR A 473 10.49 -3.82 0.16
N LYS A 474 11.68 -3.23 0.08
CA LYS A 474 12.66 -3.49 -0.97
C LYS A 474 13.89 -4.08 -0.31
N PRO A 475 14.58 -5.04 -0.95
CA PRO A 475 15.82 -5.53 -0.42
C PRO A 475 16.83 -4.39 -0.26
N GLY A 476 17.56 -4.40 0.85
CA GLY A 476 18.50 -3.36 1.26
C GLY A 476 19.26 -3.77 2.51
N HIS A 477 19.74 -2.78 3.26
CA HIS A 477 20.43 -3.01 4.53
C HIS A 477 19.54 -3.78 5.50
N LEU A 478 20.04 -4.93 6.01
CA LEU A 478 19.35 -5.81 6.96
C LEU A 478 17.99 -6.36 6.49
N TRP A 479 17.72 -6.28 5.19
CA TRP A 479 16.56 -6.88 4.53
C TRP A 479 16.99 -7.46 3.19
N GLU A 480 17.60 -8.62 3.19
CA GLU A 480 18.22 -9.21 2.01
C GLU A 480 17.26 -10.15 1.28
N LYS A 481 17.38 -10.22 -0.06
CA LYS A 481 16.66 -11.21 -0.84
C LYS A 481 17.24 -12.61 -0.56
N PRO A 482 16.41 -13.68 -0.51
CA PRO A 482 16.90 -15.05 -0.41
C PRO A 482 17.92 -15.36 -1.53
N PRO A 483 19.02 -16.05 -1.20
CA PRO A 483 20.11 -16.31 -2.13
C PRO A 483 19.67 -17.27 -3.24
N LEU A 484 20.35 -17.19 -4.37
CA LEU A 484 20.23 -18.20 -5.43
C LEU A 484 21.03 -19.43 -5.02
N LEU A 485 20.38 -20.60 -5.08
CA LEU A 485 20.99 -21.89 -4.77
C LEU A 485 21.47 -22.62 -6.02
N VAL A 486 21.00 -22.18 -7.19
CA VAL A 486 21.42 -22.69 -8.50
C VAL A 486 22.10 -21.56 -9.26
N HIS A 487 23.24 -21.86 -9.90
CA HIS A 487 23.97 -20.88 -10.70
C HIS A 487 23.14 -20.47 -11.93
N HIS A 488 23.03 -19.15 -12.15
CA HIS A 488 22.48 -18.50 -13.36
C HIS A 488 20.98 -18.71 -13.65
N PRO A 489 20.05 -18.10 -12.88
CA PRO A 489 18.66 -18.03 -13.32
C PRO A 489 18.54 -17.13 -14.57
N ASP A 490 17.65 -17.52 -15.48
CA ASP A 490 17.29 -16.75 -16.69
C ASP A 490 16.52 -15.45 -16.38
N SER A 491 16.33 -15.09 -15.11
CA SER A 491 15.72 -13.82 -14.71
C SER A 491 16.06 -13.46 -13.27
N ASP A 492 16.36 -12.19 -13.05
CA ASP A 492 16.33 -11.61 -11.72
C ASP A 492 14.91 -11.12 -11.38
N TYR A 493 14.54 -11.32 -10.13
CA TYR A 493 13.34 -10.75 -9.52
C TYR A 493 13.80 -9.88 -8.36
N ASN A 494 13.32 -8.65 -8.29
CA ASN A 494 13.88 -7.64 -7.39
C ASN A 494 13.42 -7.78 -5.93
N PHE A 495 12.52 -8.72 -5.62
CA PHE A 495 11.96 -8.92 -4.27
C PHE A 495 11.35 -7.64 -3.66
N HIS A 496 10.88 -6.71 -4.48
CA HIS A 496 10.11 -5.56 -4.02
C HIS A 496 8.69 -6.02 -3.69
N ILE A 497 8.51 -6.51 -2.46
CA ILE A 497 7.23 -7.04 -1.98
C ILE A 497 6.35 -5.90 -1.47
N ARG A 498 5.05 -6.10 -1.62
CA ARG A 498 4.00 -5.21 -1.10
C ARG A 498 2.77 -6.06 -0.80
N PRO A 499 2.76 -6.79 0.34
CA PRO A 499 1.56 -7.49 0.78
C PRO A 499 0.41 -6.51 0.94
N ASP A 500 -0.79 -6.89 0.50
CA ASP A 500 -1.99 -6.06 0.69
C ASP A 500 -2.24 -5.79 2.17
N CYS A 501 -1.99 -6.80 3.02
CA CYS A 501 -1.91 -6.66 4.46
C CYS A 501 -0.78 -7.52 5.03
N SER A 502 -0.14 -7.04 6.10
CA SER A 502 0.85 -7.81 6.84
C SER A 502 0.85 -7.44 8.32
N TYR A 503 1.27 -8.37 9.17
CA TYR A 503 1.46 -8.15 10.59
C TYR A 503 2.92 -8.30 10.99
N TRP A 504 3.34 -7.35 11.80
CA TRP A 504 4.70 -7.17 12.26
C TRP A 504 4.71 -7.09 13.78
N ILE A 505 5.88 -7.29 14.39
CA ILE A 505 6.06 -7.07 15.82
C ILE A 505 6.29 -5.58 16.06
N SER A 506 5.62 -5.01 17.05
CA SER A 506 5.83 -3.61 17.44
C SER A 506 7.21 -3.42 18.06
N LEU A 507 7.92 -2.38 17.64
CA LEU A 507 9.17 -1.96 18.27
C LEU A 507 8.93 -1.47 19.71
N GLU A 508 7.70 -1.09 20.07
CA GLU A 508 7.36 -0.66 21.44
C GLU A 508 7.50 -1.78 22.49
N ALA A 509 7.58 -3.05 22.08
CA ALA A 509 7.86 -4.16 22.99
C ALA A 509 9.32 -4.13 23.49
N PHE A 510 10.22 -3.46 22.76
CA PHE A 510 11.63 -3.36 23.08
C PHE A 510 11.85 -2.21 24.07
N SER A 511 12.78 -2.36 25.01
CA SER A 511 13.09 -1.29 25.96
C SER A 511 13.62 -0.03 25.23
N GLY A 512 13.38 1.15 25.81
CA GLY A 512 13.86 2.40 25.22
C GLY A 512 15.39 2.51 25.15
N GLU A 513 16.10 1.88 26.09
CA GLU A 513 17.56 1.94 26.18
C GLU A 513 18.27 1.26 25.00
N TYR A 514 17.66 0.23 24.42
CA TYR A 514 18.24 -0.47 23.26
C TYR A 514 17.36 -0.47 22.01
N SER A 515 16.16 0.14 22.04
CA SER A 515 15.32 0.26 20.84
C SER A 515 16.06 0.90 19.66
N ASP A 516 16.97 1.82 19.98
CA ASP A 516 17.75 2.57 18.99
C ASP A 516 18.87 1.70 18.37
N ASN A 517 19.27 0.63 19.06
CA ASN A 517 20.24 -0.34 18.57
C ASN A 517 19.58 -1.45 17.73
N VAL A 518 18.28 -1.69 17.88
CA VAL A 518 17.56 -2.74 17.12
C VAL A 518 17.75 -2.59 15.61
N GLN A 519 17.72 -1.36 15.10
CA GLN A 519 17.88 -1.05 13.67
C GLN A 519 19.27 -1.40 13.09
N ASN A 520 20.26 -1.72 13.94
CA ASN A 520 21.58 -2.15 13.52
C ASN A 520 21.63 -3.65 13.20
N PHE A 521 20.63 -4.43 13.62
CA PHE A 521 20.61 -5.89 13.48
C PHE A 521 19.44 -6.40 12.63
N VAL A 522 18.36 -5.64 12.55
CA VAL A 522 17.18 -6.01 11.75
C VAL A 522 16.61 -4.81 11.00
N HIS A 523 15.88 -5.09 9.93
CA HIS A 523 15.06 -4.08 9.28
C HIS A 523 13.94 -3.57 10.21
N VAL A 524 13.97 -2.28 10.50
CA VAL A 524 12.91 -1.57 11.22
C VAL A 524 12.13 -0.69 10.24
N GLY A 525 10.85 -0.99 10.07
CA GLY A 525 9.94 -0.19 9.26
C GLY A 525 9.40 1.01 10.03
N GLN A 526 9.55 2.21 9.45
CA GLN A 526 9.00 3.47 9.99
C GLN A 526 9.35 3.72 11.48
N ASN A 527 10.52 3.26 11.93
CA ASN A 527 10.95 3.30 13.34
C ASN A 527 9.91 2.73 14.33
N ARG A 528 9.12 1.75 13.89
CA ARG A 528 7.93 1.32 14.64
C ARG A 528 7.70 -0.18 14.67
N PHE A 529 8.16 -0.93 13.67
CA PHE A 529 7.84 -2.35 13.59
C PHE A 529 8.94 -3.14 12.89
N LEU A 530 9.02 -4.43 13.18
CA LEU A 530 10.05 -5.33 12.68
C LEU A 530 9.54 -6.77 12.57
N CYS A 531 10.33 -7.64 11.93
CA CYS A 531 10.14 -9.09 11.88
C CYS A 531 8.69 -9.52 11.55
N PRO A 532 8.25 -9.40 10.27
CA PRO A 532 6.89 -9.76 9.89
C PRO A 532 6.66 -11.26 10.09
N TYR A 533 5.48 -11.61 10.56
CA TYR A 533 5.14 -12.99 10.92
C TYR A 533 3.88 -13.51 10.20
N PHE A 534 3.12 -12.61 9.56
CA PHE A 534 1.92 -12.96 8.81
C PHE A 534 1.72 -12.03 7.61
N SER A 535 1.67 -12.57 6.38
CA SER A 535 1.40 -11.84 5.14
C SER A 535 0.09 -12.28 4.49
N ILE A 536 -0.68 -11.32 3.98
CA ILE A 536 -2.00 -11.54 3.38
C ILE A 536 -2.04 -10.91 1.98
N GLU A 537 -2.59 -11.66 1.03
CA GLU A 537 -2.82 -11.24 -0.35
C GLU A 537 -4.28 -11.46 -0.75
N PHE A 538 -4.87 -10.45 -1.38
CA PHE A 538 -6.20 -10.48 -1.94
C PHE A 538 -6.16 -10.63 -3.45
N LYS A 539 -7.18 -11.30 -4.00
CA LYS A 539 -7.43 -11.37 -5.44
C LYS A 539 -8.93 -11.31 -5.71
N LYS A 540 -9.28 -10.71 -6.86
CA LYS A 540 -10.68 -10.61 -7.30
C LYS A 540 -11.36 -11.96 -7.39
N ASN A 541 -10.66 -12.97 -7.91
CA ASN A 541 -11.26 -14.26 -8.19
C ASN A 541 -10.23 -15.40 -8.16
N GLU A 542 -10.74 -16.62 -8.14
CA GLU A 542 -9.97 -17.86 -8.08
C GLU A 542 -9.00 -18.03 -9.27
N LYS A 543 -9.21 -17.35 -10.41
CA LYS A 543 -8.33 -17.48 -11.59
C LYS A 543 -6.96 -16.81 -11.39
N THR A 544 -6.87 -15.84 -10.48
CA THR A 544 -5.62 -15.14 -10.14
C THR A 544 -5.07 -15.58 -8.78
N GLU A 545 -5.65 -16.61 -8.17
CA GLU A 545 -5.25 -17.13 -6.86
C GLU A 545 -3.77 -17.55 -6.83
N SER A 546 -3.27 -18.20 -7.89
CA SER A 546 -1.86 -18.61 -7.98
C SER A 546 -0.89 -17.41 -7.93
N GLN A 547 -1.31 -16.24 -8.42
CA GLN A 547 -0.49 -15.03 -8.32
C GLN A 547 -0.38 -14.55 -6.87
N ALA A 548 -1.47 -14.63 -6.10
CA ALA A 548 -1.43 -14.34 -4.67
C ALA A 548 -0.61 -15.38 -3.89
N GLU A 549 -0.70 -16.67 -4.24
CA GLU A 549 0.16 -17.70 -3.65
C GLU A 549 1.63 -17.41 -3.91
N PHE A 550 2.00 -17.00 -5.13
CA PHE A 550 3.38 -16.59 -5.44
C PHE A 550 3.79 -15.33 -4.67
N GLN A 551 2.90 -14.34 -4.50
CA GLN A 551 3.18 -13.15 -3.70
C GLN A 551 3.43 -13.49 -2.23
N VAL A 552 2.56 -14.31 -1.63
CA VAL A 552 2.74 -14.81 -0.27
C VAL A 552 4.04 -15.60 -0.16
N ALA A 553 4.35 -16.50 -1.10
CA ALA A 553 5.58 -17.28 -1.09
C ALA A 553 6.84 -16.39 -1.11
N VAL A 554 6.86 -15.35 -1.95
CA VAL A 554 7.97 -14.39 -2.00
C VAL A 554 8.07 -13.60 -0.70
N ALA A 555 6.94 -13.10 -0.18
CA ALA A 555 6.89 -12.32 1.06
C ALA A 555 7.35 -13.14 2.27
N SER A 556 6.86 -14.37 2.40
CA SER A 556 7.28 -15.31 3.42
C SER A 556 8.75 -15.66 3.28
N ALA A 557 9.24 -15.94 2.07
CA ALA A 557 10.64 -16.35 1.86
C ALA A 557 11.64 -15.26 2.27
N ILE A 558 11.39 -13.99 1.91
CA ILE A 558 12.28 -12.90 2.33
C ILE A 558 12.21 -12.66 3.84
N ALA A 559 11.02 -12.71 4.44
CA ALA A 559 10.87 -12.60 5.89
C ALA A 559 11.63 -13.71 6.63
N MET A 560 11.47 -14.94 6.16
CA MET A 560 12.10 -16.14 6.69
C MET A 560 13.62 -16.13 6.58
N TYR A 561 14.16 -15.73 5.42
CA TYR A 561 15.61 -15.67 5.22
C TYR A 561 16.25 -14.65 6.16
N ASN A 562 15.66 -13.46 6.31
CA ASN A 562 16.18 -12.44 7.23
C ASN A 562 16.04 -12.88 8.70
N ARG A 563 14.96 -13.58 9.05
CA ARG A 563 14.81 -14.19 10.37
C ARG A 563 15.86 -15.27 10.65
N TYR A 564 16.17 -16.10 9.65
CA TYR A 564 17.22 -17.11 9.70
C TYR A 564 18.60 -16.47 9.93
N LYS A 565 18.95 -15.42 9.18
CA LYS A 565 20.22 -14.69 9.35
C LYS A 565 20.41 -14.19 10.78
N LEU A 566 19.38 -13.52 11.33
CA LEU A 566 19.40 -13.06 12.71
C LEU A 566 19.63 -14.21 13.71
N LYS A 567 19.01 -15.38 13.47
CA LYS A 567 19.22 -16.55 14.31
C LYS A 567 20.63 -17.12 14.15
N CYS A 568 21.16 -17.22 12.93
CA CYS A 568 22.55 -17.64 12.68
C CYS A 568 23.53 -16.78 13.47
N ASP A 569 23.36 -15.46 13.38
CA ASP A 569 24.20 -14.53 14.11
C ASP A 569 24.15 -14.87 15.60
N ARG A 570 22.98 -14.94 16.24
CA ARG A 570 22.89 -15.36 17.65
C ARG A 570 23.62 -16.68 17.94
N ILE A 571 23.39 -17.72 17.15
CA ILE A 571 23.92 -19.07 17.39
C ILE A 571 25.45 -19.08 17.31
N GLU A 572 26.01 -18.45 16.28
CA GLU A 572 27.45 -18.31 16.12
C GLU A 572 28.08 -17.54 17.29
N HIS A 573 27.37 -16.56 17.84
CA HIS A 573 27.88 -15.69 18.90
C HIS A 573 27.84 -16.35 20.28
N THR A 574 26.77 -17.10 20.55
CA THR A 574 26.57 -17.79 21.83
C THR A 574 27.30 -19.13 21.89
N ALA A 575 27.98 -19.53 20.81
CA ALA A 575 28.55 -20.87 20.64
C ALA A 575 27.54 -22.00 20.97
N SER A 576 26.25 -21.71 20.78
CA SER A 576 25.17 -22.67 21.01
C SER A 576 25.01 -23.58 19.81
N GLU A 577 24.39 -24.74 20.02
CA GLU A 577 23.99 -25.62 18.93
C GLU A 577 22.59 -25.23 18.41
N TRP A 578 22.33 -25.53 17.14
CA TRP A 578 20.99 -25.46 16.60
C TRP A 578 20.10 -26.52 17.24
N THR A 579 18.96 -26.10 17.77
CA THR A 579 17.97 -27.00 18.37
C THR A 579 16.74 -27.15 17.47
N SER A 580 15.93 -28.17 17.75
CA SER A 580 14.60 -28.32 17.12
C SER A 580 13.66 -27.17 17.46
N GLU A 581 13.88 -26.48 18.57
CA GLU A 581 13.14 -25.29 18.95
C GLU A 581 13.54 -24.08 18.11
N HIS A 582 14.85 -23.87 17.88
CA HIS A 582 15.35 -22.81 17.01
C HIS A 582 14.77 -22.91 15.61
N THR A 583 14.84 -24.10 15.01
CA THR A 583 14.27 -24.37 13.69
C THR A 583 12.73 -24.34 13.71
N GLY A 584 12.12 -24.81 14.80
CA GLY A 584 10.67 -24.77 15.01
C GLY A 584 10.10 -23.35 15.07
N ALA A 585 10.86 -22.37 15.56
CA ALA A 585 10.47 -20.96 15.61
C ALA A 585 10.66 -20.22 14.27
N LEU A 586 11.46 -20.77 13.34
CA LEU A 586 11.62 -20.23 11.99
C LEU A 586 10.38 -20.59 11.15
N ARG A 587 9.31 -19.81 11.32
CA ARG A 587 8.07 -19.90 10.55
C ARG A 587 7.58 -18.53 10.11
N HIS A 588 6.79 -18.52 9.05
CA HIS A 588 6.01 -17.36 8.63
C HIS A 588 4.65 -17.83 8.11
N TYR A 589 3.58 -17.11 8.44
CA TYR A 589 2.24 -17.50 8.02
C TYR A 589 1.78 -16.68 6.81
N GLY A 590 0.98 -17.30 5.97
CA GLY A 590 0.41 -16.69 4.78
C GLY A 590 -1.10 -16.88 4.72
N LEU A 591 -1.82 -15.87 4.25
CA LEU A 591 -3.24 -15.97 3.92
C LEU A 591 -3.46 -15.47 2.49
N VAL A 592 -4.05 -16.32 1.66
CA VAL A 592 -4.57 -15.91 0.34
C VAL A 592 -6.08 -15.86 0.43
N MET A 593 -6.68 -14.74 0.02
CA MET A 593 -8.12 -14.58 -0.10
C MET A 593 -8.47 -14.23 -1.55
N ALA A 594 -9.21 -15.10 -2.23
CA ALA A 594 -9.64 -14.90 -3.61
C ALA A 594 -11.16 -14.91 -3.69
N GLY A 595 -11.77 -13.72 -3.69
CA GLY A 595 -13.20 -13.53 -3.49
C GLY A 595 -13.66 -14.15 -2.16
N ARG A 596 -14.50 -15.20 -2.26
CA ARG A 596 -15.01 -15.97 -1.10
C ARG A 596 -14.09 -17.09 -0.64
N SER A 597 -13.07 -17.45 -1.42
CA SER A 597 -12.16 -18.56 -1.11
C SER A 597 -10.99 -18.06 -0.28
N TYR A 598 -10.50 -18.90 0.63
CA TYR A 598 -9.32 -18.57 1.41
C TYR A 598 -8.44 -19.79 1.66
N LYS A 599 -7.14 -19.54 1.79
CA LYS A 599 -6.10 -20.55 2.06
C LYS A 599 -5.10 -20.03 3.10
N PHE A 600 -4.86 -20.83 4.13
CA PHE A 600 -3.79 -20.59 5.11
C PHE A 600 -2.55 -21.40 4.73
N PHE A 601 -1.38 -20.76 4.85
CA PHE A 601 -0.07 -21.34 4.58
C PHE A 601 0.86 -21.17 5.77
N CYS A 602 1.77 -22.13 5.96
CA CYS A 602 2.94 -22.00 6.82
C CYS A 602 4.19 -22.14 5.95
N THR A 603 5.10 -21.18 6.03
CA THR A 603 6.42 -21.26 5.42
C THR A 603 7.44 -21.62 6.49
N THR A 604 8.20 -22.70 6.28
CA THR A 604 9.29 -23.14 7.16
C THR A 604 10.62 -23.07 6.42
N ALA A 605 11.71 -22.71 7.12
CA ALA A 605 13.05 -22.77 6.55
C ALA A 605 13.45 -24.22 6.24
N GLU A 606 14.15 -24.42 5.13
CA GLU A 606 14.84 -25.68 4.83
C GLU A 606 16.34 -25.45 5.02
N LEU A 607 16.95 -26.21 5.92
CA LEU A 607 18.38 -26.13 6.25
C LEU A 607 19.05 -27.47 5.93
N ASP A 608 20.33 -27.46 5.59
CA ASP A 608 21.12 -28.70 5.48
C ASP A 608 21.69 -29.17 6.82
N ASP A 609 22.48 -30.25 6.79
CA ASP A 609 23.11 -30.84 7.97
C ASP A 609 24.08 -29.89 8.69
N ARG A 610 24.50 -28.81 8.02
CA ARG A 610 25.33 -27.74 8.61
C ARG A 610 24.50 -26.53 9.00
N HIS A 611 23.18 -26.68 9.05
CA HIS A 611 22.21 -25.63 9.31
C HIS A 611 22.32 -24.46 8.32
N SER A 612 22.87 -24.69 7.13
CA SER A 612 22.97 -23.67 6.08
C SER A 612 21.66 -23.59 5.29
N TRP A 613 21.27 -22.38 4.91
CA TRP A 613 20.05 -22.13 4.15
C TRP A 613 19.98 -22.90 2.82
N LYS A 614 18.91 -23.68 2.64
CA LYS A 614 18.54 -24.39 1.39
C LYS A 614 17.23 -23.91 0.78
N GLY A 615 16.68 -22.81 1.28
CA GLY A 615 15.41 -22.28 0.82
C GLY A 615 14.35 -22.41 1.89
N CYS A 616 13.09 -22.49 1.45
CA CYS A 616 11.96 -22.63 2.35
C CYS A 616 10.82 -23.36 1.66
N ARG A 617 10.00 -24.02 2.47
CA ARG A 617 8.80 -24.72 2.01
C ARG A 617 7.57 -24.00 2.52
N MET A 618 6.71 -23.56 1.61
CA MET A 618 5.39 -23.02 1.92
C MET A 618 4.33 -24.12 1.76
N GLU A 619 3.76 -24.54 2.87
CA GLU A 619 2.79 -25.62 2.92
C GLU A 619 1.37 -25.09 3.16
N ARG A 620 0.40 -25.52 2.36
CA ARG A 620 -1.02 -25.19 2.57
C ARG A 620 -1.56 -25.98 3.75
N LEU A 621 -1.90 -25.29 4.84
CA LEU A 621 -2.42 -25.89 6.07
C LEU A 621 -3.93 -26.15 5.99
N PHE A 622 -4.65 -25.21 5.39
CA PHE A 622 -6.10 -25.21 5.35
C PHE A 622 -6.62 -24.43 4.14
N GLN A 623 -7.77 -24.85 3.61
CA GLN A 623 -8.48 -24.16 2.54
C GLN A 623 -9.98 -24.29 2.75
N SER A 624 -10.71 -23.20 2.52
CA SER A 624 -12.18 -23.25 2.49
C SER A 624 -12.78 -22.08 1.72
N THR A 625 -14.10 -21.93 1.83
CA THR A 625 -14.85 -20.79 1.29
C THR A 625 -15.83 -20.24 2.33
N PHE A 626 -16.20 -18.97 2.21
CA PHE A 626 -17.23 -18.31 3.04
C PHE A 626 -18.66 -18.62 2.59
N ASP A 627 -18.95 -19.84 2.15
CA ASP A 627 -20.31 -20.24 1.73
C ASP A 627 -21.09 -20.98 2.80
N ARG A 628 -20.41 -21.37 3.88
CA ARG A 628 -20.95 -22.31 4.86
C ARG A 628 -20.71 -21.79 6.27
N PRO A 629 -21.73 -21.75 7.14
CA PRO A 629 -21.58 -21.34 8.53
C PRO A 629 -20.47 -22.08 9.29
N GLN A 630 -20.20 -23.32 8.92
CA GLN A 630 -19.21 -24.15 9.60
C GLN A 630 -17.75 -23.76 9.27
N THR A 631 -17.50 -23.01 8.20
CA THR A 631 -16.13 -22.69 7.77
C THR A 631 -15.58 -21.45 8.47
N MET A 632 -16.43 -20.52 8.88
CA MET A 632 -16.01 -19.30 9.57
C MET A 632 -15.34 -19.55 10.94
N PRO A 633 -15.84 -20.46 11.81
CA PRO A 633 -15.12 -20.82 13.03
C PRO A 633 -13.68 -21.30 12.77
N HIS A 634 -13.43 -22.03 11.69
CA HIS A 634 -12.07 -22.46 11.33
C HIS A 634 -11.19 -21.28 10.92
N PHE A 635 -11.73 -20.33 10.14
CA PHE A 635 -11.02 -19.09 9.79
C PHE A 635 -10.63 -18.30 11.05
N VAL A 636 -11.60 -18.09 11.94
CA VAL A 636 -11.40 -17.38 13.22
C VAL A 636 -10.31 -18.04 14.06
N ASN A 637 -10.37 -19.37 14.22
CA ASN A 637 -9.38 -20.10 14.99
C ASN A 637 -7.97 -20.00 14.36
N TRP A 638 -7.85 -20.08 13.03
CA TRP A 638 -6.55 -19.90 12.36
C TRP A 638 -5.97 -18.50 12.58
N ILE A 639 -6.77 -17.45 12.41
CA ILE A 639 -6.33 -16.06 12.65
C ILE A 639 -5.87 -15.88 14.09
N ASN A 640 -6.67 -16.31 15.06
CA ASN A 640 -6.33 -16.16 16.46
C ASN A 640 -5.08 -16.97 16.84
N GLU A 641 -4.93 -18.21 16.39
CA GLU A 641 -3.72 -19.00 16.69
C GLU A 641 -2.46 -18.43 16.04
N ILE A 642 -2.55 -17.87 14.81
CA ILE A 642 -1.42 -17.17 14.18
C ILE A 642 -1.02 -15.94 14.98
N HIS A 643 -1.99 -15.16 15.48
CA HIS A 643 -1.71 -14.01 16.34
C HIS A 643 -1.12 -14.42 17.69
N LEU A 644 -1.66 -15.49 18.30
CA LEU A 644 -1.13 -16.03 19.54
C LEU A 644 0.33 -16.42 19.37
N TRP A 645 0.65 -17.25 18.37
CA TRP A 645 2.03 -17.63 18.06
C TRP A 645 2.93 -16.42 17.74
N GLY A 646 2.42 -15.47 16.96
CA GLY A 646 3.15 -14.24 16.61
C GLY A 646 3.58 -13.46 17.86
N LEU A 647 2.70 -13.35 18.86
CA LEU A 647 2.91 -12.55 20.05
C LEU A 647 3.58 -13.30 21.21
N THR A 648 3.46 -14.63 21.28
CA THR A 648 4.03 -15.42 22.41
C THR A 648 5.24 -16.27 22.04
N VAL A 649 5.53 -16.46 20.75
CA VAL A 649 6.66 -17.27 20.28
C VAL A 649 7.56 -16.46 19.38
N HIS A 650 7.01 -15.92 18.28
CA HIS A 650 7.82 -15.21 17.28
C HIS A 650 8.40 -13.89 17.81
N GLY A 651 7.57 -13.03 18.40
CA GLY A 651 8.00 -11.76 19.00
C GLY A 651 9.11 -11.94 20.04
N PRO A 652 8.87 -12.70 21.12
CA PRO A 652 9.91 -13.01 22.12
C PRO A 652 11.17 -13.62 21.52
N GLY A 653 11.04 -14.59 20.61
CA GLY A 653 12.19 -15.21 19.96
C GLY A 653 12.99 -14.25 19.08
N CYS A 654 12.34 -13.25 18.47
CA CYS A 654 13.04 -12.19 17.74
C CYS A 654 13.79 -11.25 18.67
N GLU A 655 13.19 -10.82 19.78
CA GLU A 655 13.88 -9.99 20.76
C GLU A 655 15.07 -10.70 21.39
N ASP A 656 14.90 -11.95 21.79
CA ASP A 656 15.97 -12.74 22.37
C ASP A 656 17.19 -12.79 21.43
N ASP A 657 16.98 -13.00 20.14
CA ASP A 657 18.08 -12.97 19.16
C ASP A 657 18.71 -11.58 19.02
N ILE A 658 17.89 -10.54 18.97
CA ILE A 658 18.38 -9.15 18.86
C ILE A 658 19.18 -8.73 20.09
N LYS A 659 18.72 -9.09 21.30
CA LYS A 659 19.41 -8.81 22.56
C LYS A 659 20.82 -9.40 22.57
N HIS A 660 20.96 -10.67 22.18
CA HIS A 660 22.25 -11.33 22.08
C HIS A 660 23.18 -10.67 21.05
N CYS A 661 22.63 -10.22 19.91
CA CYS A 661 23.41 -9.48 18.93
C CYS A 661 23.88 -8.11 19.46
N ILE A 662 23.03 -7.39 20.20
CA ILE A 662 23.37 -6.10 20.82
C ILE A 662 24.50 -6.24 21.85
N GLN A 663 24.40 -7.20 22.77
CA GLN A 663 25.41 -7.42 23.82
C GLN A 663 26.80 -7.66 23.26
N ARG A 664 26.91 -8.30 22.08
CA ARG A 664 28.20 -8.46 21.42
C ARG A 664 28.75 -7.15 20.89
N ALA A 665 27.93 -6.39 20.19
CA ALA A 665 28.38 -5.18 19.51
C ALA A 665 28.80 -4.10 20.50
N ASP A 666 28.14 -4.06 21.66
CA ASP A 666 28.43 -3.09 22.71
C ASP A 666 28.46 -3.77 24.08
N LYS A 667 29.68 -4.05 24.56
CA LYS A 667 29.92 -4.64 25.88
C LYS A 667 29.42 -3.75 27.03
N GLY A 668 29.17 -2.46 26.77
CA GLY A 668 28.66 -1.50 27.75
C GLY A 668 27.13 -1.53 27.92
N ILE A 669 26.38 -2.12 26.99
CA ILE A 669 24.91 -2.12 27.04
C ILE A 669 24.40 -3.40 27.72
N ARG A 670 23.96 -3.26 28.98
CA ARG A 670 23.23 -4.32 29.68
C ARG A 670 21.80 -4.40 29.15
N VAL A 671 21.49 -5.44 28.39
CA VAL A 671 20.11 -5.84 28.15
C VAL A 671 19.73 -6.91 29.19
N SER A 672 18.58 -6.76 29.85
CA SER A 672 18.04 -7.82 30.72
C SER A 672 17.67 -9.02 29.83
N LEU A 673 18.48 -10.09 29.90
CA LEU A 673 18.19 -11.36 29.24
C LEU A 673 17.01 -12.03 29.92
#